data_AF-A0A5K7XQS7-F1
#
_entry.id   AF-A0A5K7XQS7-F1
#
_cell.length_a   1.000
_cell.length_b   1.000
_cell.length_c   1.000
_cell.angle_alpha   90.00
_cell.angle_beta   90.00
_cell.angle_gamma   90.00
#
_symmetry.space_group_name_H-M   'P 1'
#
loop_
_entity.id
_entity.type
_entity.pdbx_description
1 polymer ?
#
loop_
_entity_poly.entity_id
_entity_poly.type
_entity_poly.pdbx_seq_one_letter_code
_entity_poly.pdbx_strand_id
1 'polypeptide(L)'
;MRKTLSLSLAILIGAWHASTHGAESSSSTADEQARRDYAEYALTHQGNVARGKLVFERSAGPNCAKCHTVDGNRRFAGPDLSSIGDKFELPELIDSILNPSATIAIGYGNTIVQTDAGTTHAGVMQRVTADWLELLDENSRPVRIPAAEVVATQESDVSLMPAGLEKSMTRDEFVDLLAYLQSLRQELGASASPSTPNEIPPCAEPVQFVPLFDASLRFDHPVWIGRIPGDGRRYVVLEHAGMSWIVEKTPAGDRRTPLLDLSGVVRRGGATGLLGFAFHPKFTENHRYFLKYHVVEAGQISTIVEERSFAPDFKGDSGQPPRQLLKIPSVTQDHNGGSIVFGPDGYLYIGTGDTGPQRDPRGHGQDLGSLLGKMLRIDVDQTEADKAYAIPPDNPFVGVDGIRPEIWAYGFREPWRYSFDRQTNDLWVGDVGQDRFEEVTLARVGENHGWNVFEGATPFSEEYRREHERYVSPVLSYPRRLGVSVTGGYVYRGARTPALIGQYVFGDFESRRLWALLPEGRNTKEIVEIGRSPTRIVSFAEDADGELLMVGFDDGVVYRLDFEQIDLSPLETHTIAATAEQSPVLWRYTLESPSENWTADSFDDSSWSLAPGGFGTTGTPGAIVRTDWHARDIWLRRSFDLPTAPSATATFDDREFALRIHHDEDVEIYLNGVEIARLPRWTSGYAEIPLSATAASALKPGKNVLSIHCRQNSGGQYIDAGIVEYVRPR
;
A
#
# COMPACT_ATOMS: atom_id res chain seq x y z
N MET A 1 -18.85 -61.21 -21.76
CA MET A 1 -17.57 -61.65 -22.37
C MET A 1 -16.63 -60.45 -22.45
N ARG A 2 -15.50 -60.51 -21.73
CA ARG A 2 -14.14 -59.96 -21.97
C ARG A 2 -14.03 -58.69 -22.88
N LYS A 3 -13.35 -57.58 -22.54
CA LYS A 3 -12.13 -57.33 -21.74
C LYS A 3 -12.01 -55.82 -21.39
N THR A 4 -11.37 -55.59 -20.25
CA THR A 4 -10.71 -54.40 -19.66
C THR A 4 -9.99 -53.40 -20.59
N LEU A 5 -10.02 -52.11 -20.23
CA LEU A 5 -8.82 -51.31 -19.91
C LEU A 5 -9.15 -50.00 -19.15
N SER A 6 -8.24 -49.69 -18.23
CA SER A 6 -8.21 -48.64 -17.19
C SER A 6 -8.13 -47.22 -17.74
N LEU A 7 -8.79 -46.24 -17.10
CA LEU A 7 -8.42 -44.82 -17.24
C LEU A 7 -8.43 -44.12 -15.88
N SER A 8 -7.28 -43.53 -15.56
CA SER A 8 -6.98 -42.79 -14.35
C SER A 8 -7.44 -41.34 -14.42
N LEU A 9 -7.67 -40.80 -13.23
CA LEU A 9 -8.05 -39.45 -12.81
C LEU A 9 -7.06 -38.36 -13.28
N ALA A 10 -7.55 -37.26 -13.88
CA ALA A 10 -6.89 -35.95 -13.91
C ALA A 10 -7.86 -34.80 -14.30
N ILE A 11 -8.21 -34.01 -13.29
CA ILE A 11 -8.48 -32.55 -13.23
C ILE A 11 -8.79 -31.82 -14.55
N LEU A 12 -10.03 -31.32 -14.65
CA LEU A 12 -10.45 -30.24 -15.56
C LEU A 12 -10.57 -28.95 -14.74
N ILE A 13 -9.68 -27.99 -14.99
CA ILE A 13 -9.92 -26.56 -14.77
C ILE A 13 -10.05 -25.96 -16.16
N GLY A 14 -11.22 -25.45 -16.50
CA GLY A 14 -11.53 -24.90 -17.81
C GLY A 14 -12.62 -23.84 -17.73
N ALA A 15 -12.17 -22.60 -17.97
CA ALA A 15 -12.87 -21.54 -18.70
C ALA A 15 -14.22 -21.04 -18.18
N TRP A 16 -14.19 -19.89 -17.49
CA TRP A 16 -15.20 -18.84 -17.63
C TRP A 16 -14.48 -17.48 -17.76
N HIS A 17 -14.17 -17.09 -19.00
CA HIS A 17 -13.84 -15.72 -19.41
C HIS A 17 -14.51 -15.48 -20.77
N ALA A 18 -15.61 -14.72 -20.73
CA ALA A 18 -16.27 -14.05 -21.85
C ALA A 18 -17.25 -13.06 -21.18
N SER A 19 -17.37 -11.77 -21.49
CA SER A 19 -16.87 -10.97 -22.61
C SER A 19 -17.27 -9.52 -22.35
N THR A 20 -16.35 -8.57 -22.45
CA THR A 20 -16.63 -7.18 -22.85
C THR A 20 -15.44 -6.68 -23.67
N HIS A 21 -15.53 -6.79 -24.99
CA HIS A 21 -14.52 -6.27 -25.92
C HIS A 21 -14.70 -4.77 -26.11
N GLY A 22 -13.69 -4.02 -25.68
CA GLY A 22 -13.42 -2.63 -26.06
C GLY A 22 -11.91 -2.42 -26.09
N ALA A 23 -11.32 -2.55 -27.28
CA ALA A 23 -9.94 -2.20 -27.65
C ALA A 23 -8.79 -2.74 -26.77
N GLU A 24 -8.70 -4.06 -26.60
CA GLU A 24 -7.39 -4.69 -26.33
C GLU A 24 -6.55 -4.67 -27.62
N SER A 25 -5.34 -4.12 -27.56
CA SER A 25 -4.34 -4.38 -28.59
C SER A 25 -4.10 -5.89 -28.65
N SER A 26 -4.34 -6.51 -29.80
CA SER A 26 -4.09 -7.93 -30.02
C SER A 26 -2.59 -8.23 -29.92
N SER A 27 -2.08 -8.49 -28.72
CA SER A 27 -0.70 -8.94 -28.53
C SER A 27 -0.62 -10.38 -29.02
N SER A 28 0.35 -10.68 -29.88
CA SER A 28 0.49 -12.05 -30.39
C SER A 28 0.95 -12.97 -29.26
N THR A 29 0.65 -14.27 -29.34
CA THR A 29 1.17 -15.27 -28.38
C THR A 29 2.69 -15.21 -28.26
N ALA A 30 3.39 -14.73 -29.30
CA ALA A 30 4.83 -14.53 -29.30
C ALA A 30 5.26 -13.29 -28.49
N ASP A 31 4.49 -12.20 -28.49
CA ASP A 31 4.76 -11.00 -27.68
C ASP A 31 4.55 -11.27 -26.18
N GLU A 32 3.52 -12.05 -25.84
CA GLU A 32 3.29 -12.50 -24.45
C GLU A 32 4.42 -13.40 -23.97
N GLN A 33 4.87 -14.34 -24.81
CA GLN A 33 6.00 -15.20 -24.48
C GLN A 33 7.28 -14.38 -24.31
N ALA A 34 7.55 -13.42 -25.20
CA ALA A 34 8.74 -12.56 -25.09
C ALA A 34 8.76 -11.78 -23.77
N ARG A 35 7.62 -11.18 -23.35
CA ARG A 35 7.53 -10.49 -22.05
C ARG A 35 7.78 -11.42 -20.88
N ARG A 36 7.22 -12.64 -20.92
CA ARG A 36 7.48 -13.67 -19.89
C ARG A 36 8.97 -14.01 -19.81
N ASP A 37 9.64 -14.14 -20.94
CA ASP A 37 11.08 -14.42 -20.96
C ASP A 37 11.90 -13.27 -20.33
N TYR A 38 11.52 -12.00 -20.56
CA TYR A 38 12.17 -10.84 -19.91
C TYR A 38 11.91 -10.84 -18.39
N ALA A 39 10.68 -11.12 -17.97
CA ALA A 39 10.34 -11.20 -16.55
C ALA A 39 11.12 -12.33 -15.85
N GLU A 40 11.13 -13.53 -16.42
CA GLU A 40 11.87 -14.68 -15.88
C GLU A 40 13.38 -14.42 -15.83
N TYR A 41 13.93 -13.79 -16.87
CA TYR A 41 15.33 -13.37 -16.89
C TYR A 41 15.62 -12.37 -15.78
N ALA A 42 14.79 -11.33 -15.62
CA ALA A 42 14.97 -10.31 -14.60
C ALA A 42 14.84 -10.82 -13.17
N LEU A 43 14.02 -11.85 -12.93
CA LEU A 43 13.90 -12.49 -11.61
C LEU A 43 15.12 -13.36 -11.25
N THR A 44 15.89 -13.80 -12.25
CA THR A 44 16.97 -14.78 -12.08
C THR A 44 18.37 -14.21 -12.37
N HIS A 45 18.46 -12.96 -12.83
CA HIS A 45 19.71 -12.30 -13.19
C HIS A 45 19.84 -10.97 -12.44
N GLN A 46 21.08 -10.56 -12.20
CA GLN A 46 21.38 -9.27 -11.59
C GLN A 46 21.77 -8.22 -12.63
N GLY A 47 21.43 -6.98 -12.33
CA GLY A 47 21.74 -5.81 -13.15
C GLY A 47 22.74 -4.88 -12.47
N ASN A 48 23.39 -4.04 -13.26
CA ASN A 48 24.34 -3.04 -12.83
C ASN A 48 23.68 -1.66 -12.76
N VAL A 49 23.68 -1.06 -11.57
CA VAL A 49 23.09 0.27 -11.31
C VAL A 49 23.65 1.36 -12.23
N ALA A 50 24.97 1.40 -12.45
CA ALA A 50 25.59 2.43 -13.28
C ALA A 50 25.22 2.29 -14.77
N ARG A 51 25.16 1.05 -15.29
CA ARG A 51 24.68 0.80 -16.66
C ARG A 51 23.17 1.05 -16.76
N GLY A 52 22.41 0.70 -15.75
CA GLY A 52 20.97 0.94 -15.67
C GLY A 52 20.62 2.42 -15.73
N LYS A 53 21.40 3.26 -15.04
CA LYS A 53 21.29 4.71 -15.14
C LYS A 53 21.52 5.19 -16.57
N LEU A 54 22.51 4.64 -17.27
CA LEU A 54 22.74 4.97 -18.68
C LEU A 54 21.58 4.54 -19.56
N VAL A 55 20.94 3.39 -19.30
CA VAL A 55 19.73 2.94 -20.01
C VAL A 55 18.56 3.90 -19.75
N PHE A 56 18.36 4.32 -18.49
CA PHE A 56 17.32 5.26 -18.08
C PHE A 56 17.45 6.63 -18.76
N GLU A 57 18.68 7.15 -18.85
CA GLU A 57 19.00 8.46 -19.43
C GLU A 57 19.18 8.42 -20.97
N ARG A 58 19.14 7.23 -21.59
CA ARG A 58 19.40 7.06 -23.02
C ARG A 58 18.29 7.67 -23.86
N SER A 59 18.61 8.69 -24.65
CA SER A 59 17.67 9.34 -25.55
C SER A 59 17.20 8.45 -26.73
N ALA A 60 17.93 7.38 -27.03
CA ALA A 60 17.54 6.34 -27.97
C ALA A 60 17.07 5.07 -27.22
N GLY A 61 15.96 4.46 -27.61
CA GLY A 61 15.40 3.29 -26.93
C GLY A 61 14.33 3.66 -25.90
N PRO A 62 14.40 3.20 -24.64
CA PRO A 62 13.29 3.34 -23.68
C PRO A 62 13.06 4.80 -23.24
N ASN A 63 14.14 5.61 -23.17
CA ASN A 63 14.10 7.04 -22.90
C ASN A 63 13.25 7.43 -21.68
N CYS A 64 13.40 6.69 -20.57
CA CYS A 64 12.61 6.86 -19.36
C CYS A 64 12.73 8.28 -18.79
N ALA A 65 13.93 8.89 -18.84
CA ALA A 65 14.19 10.25 -18.37
C ALA A 65 13.41 11.35 -19.12
N LYS A 66 12.76 11.02 -20.25
CA LYS A 66 11.86 11.92 -20.97
C LYS A 66 10.54 12.17 -20.24
N CYS A 67 10.11 11.19 -19.44
CA CYS A 67 8.83 11.21 -18.72
C CYS A 67 8.99 11.10 -17.22
N HIS A 68 10.15 10.68 -16.72
CA HIS A 68 10.37 10.48 -15.29
C HIS A 68 11.49 11.34 -14.75
N THR A 69 11.35 11.70 -13.47
CA THR A 69 12.38 12.37 -12.69
C THR A 69 12.84 11.46 -11.56
N VAL A 70 13.99 11.76 -10.98
CA VAL A 70 14.58 11.03 -9.85
C VAL A 70 15.11 11.99 -8.79
N ASP A 71 14.68 13.26 -8.86
CA ASP A 71 15.17 14.36 -8.03
C ASP A 71 14.08 14.99 -7.14
N GLY A 72 12.83 14.49 -7.22
CA GLY A 72 11.69 14.94 -6.42
C GLY A 72 11.17 16.33 -6.79
N ASN A 73 11.70 16.98 -7.83
CA ASN A 73 11.55 18.43 -7.98
C ASN A 73 10.77 18.88 -9.21
N ARG A 74 10.47 18.01 -10.19
CA ARG A 74 9.90 18.43 -11.48
C ARG A 74 8.62 17.69 -11.85
N ARG A 75 7.77 18.37 -12.64
CA ARG A 75 6.53 17.82 -13.20
C ARG A 75 6.79 17.27 -14.59
N PHE A 76 6.51 16.00 -14.80
CA PHE A 76 6.62 15.31 -16.07
C PHE A 76 5.36 14.46 -16.33
N ALA A 77 5.24 13.90 -17.53
CA ALA A 77 4.14 13.01 -17.88
C ALA A 77 4.15 11.67 -17.10
N GLY A 78 5.24 11.33 -16.41
CA GLY A 78 5.34 10.17 -15.52
C GLY A 78 5.70 10.56 -14.09
N PRO A 79 5.50 9.65 -13.12
CA PRO A 79 5.83 9.86 -11.71
C PRO A 79 7.31 10.15 -11.49
N ASP A 80 7.61 10.90 -10.43
CA ASP A 80 8.95 10.94 -9.85
C ASP A 80 9.27 9.57 -9.24
N LEU A 81 10.46 9.09 -9.57
CA LEU A 81 10.93 7.76 -9.23
C LEU A 81 12.02 7.80 -8.15
N SER A 82 12.26 8.95 -7.49
CA SER A 82 13.34 9.10 -6.50
C SER A 82 13.23 8.13 -5.33
N SER A 83 12.02 7.65 -5.02
CA SER A 83 11.72 6.66 -3.98
C SER A 83 11.10 5.37 -4.52
N ILE A 84 11.19 5.10 -5.82
CA ILE A 84 10.48 3.96 -6.43
C ILE A 84 10.96 2.61 -5.87
N GLY A 85 12.24 2.51 -5.52
CA GLY A 85 12.82 1.32 -4.91
C GLY A 85 12.41 1.07 -3.46
N ASP A 86 11.74 2.04 -2.82
CA ASP A 86 11.07 1.86 -1.52
C ASP A 86 9.59 1.50 -1.67
N LYS A 87 8.96 1.91 -2.78
CA LYS A 87 7.53 1.69 -3.04
C LYS A 87 7.22 0.30 -3.57
N PHE A 88 8.10 -0.23 -4.43
CA PHE A 88 7.83 -1.45 -5.17
C PHE A 88 8.99 -2.45 -5.08
N GLU A 89 8.64 -3.70 -4.87
CA GLU A 89 9.56 -4.82 -5.02
C GLU A 89 9.79 -5.11 -6.52
N LEU A 90 10.79 -5.95 -6.82
CA LEU A 90 11.19 -6.21 -8.21
C LEU A 90 10.07 -6.76 -9.10
N PRO A 91 9.24 -7.73 -8.66
CA PRO A 91 8.13 -8.23 -9.49
C PRO A 91 7.19 -7.11 -9.96
N GLU A 92 6.89 -6.16 -9.08
CA GLU A 92 6.02 -5.02 -9.34
C GLU A 92 6.69 -4.02 -10.30
N LEU A 93 7.99 -3.79 -10.18
CA LEU A 93 8.75 -2.98 -11.13
C LEU A 93 8.82 -3.62 -12.52
N ILE A 94 9.04 -4.94 -12.59
CA ILE A 94 9.02 -5.71 -13.83
C ILE A 94 7.65 -5.56 -14.51
N ASP A 95 6.58 -5.84 -13.76
CA ASP A 95 5.22 -5.78 -14.29
C ASP A 95 4.86 -4.36 -14.76
N SER A 96 5.23 -3.33 -13.98
CA SER A 96 5.01 -1.94 -14.36
C SER A 96 5.63 -1.59 -15.71
N ILE A 97 6.85 -2.05 -16.01
CA ILE A 97 7.53 -1.72 -17.29
C ILE A 97 7.01 -2.60 -18.45
N LEU A 98 6.75 -3.88 -18.21
CA LEU A 98 6.30 -4.81 -19.26
C LEU A 98 4.82 -4.66 -19.59
N ASN A 99 4.02 -4.21 -18.63
CA ASN A 99 2.57 -4.05 -18.69
C ASN A 99 2.14 -2.65 -18.19
N PRO A 100 2.58 -1.57 -18.84
CA PRO A 100 2.37 -0.18 -18.39
C PRO A 100 0.91 0.25 -18.21
N SER A 101 -0.01 -0.42 -18.92
CA SER A 101 -1.45 -0.15 -18.86
C SER A 101 -2.21 -1.06 -17.89
N ALA A 102 -1.56 -2.07 -17.29
CA ALA A 102 -2.21 -2.97 -16.35
C ALA A 102 -2.55 -2.23 -15.04
N THR A 103 -1.63 -1.39 -14.57
CA THR A 103 -1.84 -0.48 -13.45
C THR A 103 -1.20 0.87 -13.79
N ILE A 104 -2.01 1.91 -13.85
CA ILE A 104 -1.52 3.28 -14.07
C ILE A 104 -1.44 3.98 -12.71
N ALA A 105 -0.30 4.60 -12.42
CA ALA A 105 -0.13 5.36 -11.19
C ALA A 105 -1.19 6.46 -11.08
N ILE A 106 -1.82 6.57 -9.92
CA ILE A 106 -2.84 7.58 -9.60
C ILE A 106 -2.28 8.98 -9.94
N GLY A 107 -3.08 9.81 -10.62
CA GLY A 107 -2.68 11.14 -11.08
C GLY A 107 -1.83 11.17 -12.35
N TYR A 108 -1.50 10.02 -12.95
CA TYR A 108 -0.76 9.91 -14.22
C TYR A 108 -1.58 9.23 -15.33
N GLY A 109 -2.90 9.14 -15.13
CA GLY A 109 -3.86 8.69 -16.14
C GLY A 109 -3.77 9.50 -17.44
N ASN A 110 -3.80 8.81 -18.58
CA ASN A 110 -3.79 9.45 -19.87
C ASN A 110 -5.16 10.05 -20.17
N THR A 111 -5.22 11.37 -20.32
CA THR A 111 -6.44 12.11 -20.61
C THR A 111 -6.51 12.47 -22.09
N ILE A 112 -7.60 12.07 -22.74
CA ILE A 112 -7.94 12.40 -24.12
C ILE A 112 -8.93 13.57 -24.11
N VAL A 113 -8.55 14.68 -24.73
CA VAL A 113 -9.36 15.89 -24.88
C VAL A 113 -9.72 16.09 -26.35
N GLN A 114 -11.01 16.14 -26.65
CA GLN A 114 -11.54 16.45 -27.99
C GLN A 114 -11.99 17.91 -28.05
N THR A 115 -11.60 18.61 -29.11
CA THR A 115 -11.99 20.00 -29.35
C THR A 115 -13.14 20.12 -30.35
N ASP A 116 -13.77 21.29 -30.38
CA ASP A 116 -14.82 21.63 -31.36
C ASP A 116 -14.31 21.72 -32.81
N ALA A 117 -13.00 21.97 -32.99
CA ALA A 117 -12.29 21.87 -34.26
C ALA A 117 -12.06 20.41 -34.72
N GLY A 118 -12.44 19.42 -33.90
CA GLY A 118 -12.24 18.00 -34.17
C GLY A 118 -10.80 17.53 -33.93
N THR A 119 -9.95 18.34 -33.31
CA THR A 119 -8.60 17.91 -32.88
C THR A 119 -8.70 17.10 -31.59
N THR A 120 -7.82 16.12 -31.45
CA THR A 120 -7.69 15.33 -30.22
C THR A 120 -6.30 15.53 -29.64
N HIS A 121 -6.24 15.81 -28.35
CA HIS A 121 -5.01 15.91 -27.58
C HIS A 121 -5.00 14.79 -26.54
N ALA A 122 -3.84 14.19 -26.30
CA ALA A 122 -3.65 13.16 -25.28
C ALA A 122 -2.50 13.56 -24.36
N GLY A 123 -2.63 13.31 -23.07
CA GLY A 123 -1.60 13.65 -22.11
C GLY A 123 -2.04 13.54 -20.64
N VAL A 124 -1.10 13.70 -19.72
CA VAL A 124 -1.41 13.73 -18.27
C VAL A 124 -1.92 15.11 -17.91
N MET A 125 -3.07 15.18 -17.25
CA MET A 125 -3.63 16.43 -16.75
C MET A 125 -2.70 17.08 -15.72
N GLN A 126 -2.24 18.30 -15.99
CA GLN A 126 -1.40 19.07 -15.06
C GLN A 126 -2.12 20.23 -14.42
N ARG A 127 -3.11 20.80 -15.10
CA ARG A 127 -3.85 21.94 -14.57
C ARG A 127 -5.18 22.11 -15.27
N VAL A 128 -6.19 22.46 -14.49
CA VAL A 128 -7.52 22.83 -14.99
C VAL A 128 -7.87 24.21 -14.42
N THR A 129 -8.33 25.10 -15.27
CA THR A 129 -8.82 26.44 -14.92
C THR A 129 -10.17 26.69 -15.60
N ALA A 130 -10.84 27.80 -15.25
CA ALA A 130 -12.06 28.19 -15.94
C ALA A 130 -11.83 28.52 -17.43
N ASP A 131 -10.62 28.93 -17.80
CA ASP A 131 -10.31 29.45 -19.14
C ASP A 131 -9.59 28.42 -20.03
N TRP A 132 -8.87 27.46 -19.43
CA TRP A 132 -8.07 26.45 -20.15
C TRP A 132 -7.70 25.25 -19.27
N LEU A 133 -7.34 24.15 -19.94
CA LEU A 133 -6.68 22.98 -19.36
C LEU A 133 -5.28 22.78 -19.96
N GLU A 134 -4.36 22.20 -19.21
CA GLU A 134 -2.99 21.89 -19.64
C GLU A 134 -2.68 20.42 -19.41
N LEU A 135 -2.27 19.76 -20.49
CA LEU A 135 -1.80 18.38 -20.50
C LEU A 135 -0.28 18.36 -20.70
N LEU A 136 0.38 17.31 -20.22
CA LEU A 136 1.71 16.91 -20.70
C LEU A 136 1.56 15.76 -21.69
N ASP A 137 1.97 15.99 -22.93
CA ASP A 137 1.94 14.96 -23.98
C ASP A 137 2.96 13.83 -23.73
N GLU A 138 3.05 12.85 -24.64
CA GLU A 138 4.02 11.75 -24.56
C GLU A 138 5.49 12.21 -24.64
N ASN A 139 5.72 13.50 -24.87
CA ASN A 139 7.03 14.14 -24.86
C ASN A 139 7.26 15.04 -23.64
N SER A 140 6.38 14.99 -22.64
CA SER A 140 6.35 15.90 -21.49
C SER A 140 6.30 17.38 -21.92
N ARG A 141 5.68 17.69 -23.06
CA ARG A 141 5.47 19.06 -23.53
C ARG A 141 4.10 19.55 -23.06
N PRO A 142 4.02 20.76 -22.50
CA PRO A 142 2.74 21.34 -22.10
C PRO A 142 1.91 21.66 -23.33
N VAL A 143 0.68 21.14 -23.36
CA VAL A 143 -0.35 21.44 -24.36
C VAL A 143 -1.48 22.15 -23.65
N ARG A 144 -1.67 23.44 -23.95
CA ARG A 144 -2.77 24.24 -23.42
C ARG A 144 -3.94 24.25 -24.38
N ILE A 145 -5.12 23.97 -23.85
CA ILE A 145 -6.36 23.86 -24.61
C ILE A 145 -7.37 24.81 -23.95
N PRO A 146 -7.87 25.83 -24.65
CA PRO A 146 -8.91 26.71 -24.13
C PRO A 146 -10.14 25.91 -23.72
N ALA A 147 -10.68 26.19 -22.53
CA ALA A 147 -11.82 25.44 -21.99
C ALA A 147 -13.06 25.57 -22.86
N ALA A 148 -13.22 26.71 -23.54
CA ALA A 148 -14.30 26.96 -24.49
C ALA A 148 -14.24 26.09 -25.76
N GLU A 149 -13.07 25.54 -26.10
CA GLU A 149 -12.88 24.67 -27.26
C GLU A 149 -13.11 23.19 -26.90
N VAL A 150 -13.17 22.84 -25.61
CA VAL A 150 -13.28 21.45 -25.15
C VAL A 150 -14.71 20.94 -25.31
N VAL A 151 -14.87 19.90 -26.14
CA VAL A 151 -16.14 19.21 -26.36
C VAL A 151 -16.29 18.02 -25.42
N ALA A 152 -15.21 17.26 -25.23
CA ALA A 152 -15.22 16.08 -24.37
C ALA A 152 -13.83 15.85 -23.76
N THR A 153 -13.81 15.35 -22.53
CA THR A 153 -12.62 14.85 -21.85
C THR A 153 -12.90 13.41 -21.42
N GLN A 154 -12.01 12.49 -21.76
CA GLN A 154 -12.12 11.08 -21.40
C GLN A 154 -10.76 10.54 -20.96
N GLU A 155 -10.75 9.73 -19.91
CA GLU A 155 -9.57 8.98 -19.52
C GLU A 155 -9.43 7.72 -20.37
N SER A 156 -8.18 7.38 -20.70
CA SER A 156 -7.83 6.15 -21.40
C SER A 156 -7.28 5.12 -20.42
N ASP A 157 -7.73 3.88 -20.56
CA ASP A 157 -7.11 2.72 -19.90
C ASP A 157 -5.71 2.40 -20.48
N VAL A 158 -5.24 3.18 -21.46
CA VAL A 158 -3.92 3.06 -22.06
C VAL A 158 -2.97 4.11 -21.49
N SER A 159 -1.90 3.65 -20.85
CA SER A 159 -0.85 4.49 -20.31
C SER A 159 -0.13 5.31 -21.39
N LEU A 160 0.36 6.50 -21.03
CA LEU A 160 1.32 7.23 -21.86
C LEU A 160 2.70 6.57 -21.87
N MET A 161 3.01 5.73 -20.87
CA MET A 161 4.19 4.89 -20.92
C MET A 161 4.00 3.84 -22.02
N PRO A 162 4.83 3.83 -23.08
CA PRO A 162 4.60 2.97 -24.22
C PRO A 162 4.66 1.49 -23.84
N ALA A 163 3.77 0.66 -24.40
CA ALA A 163 3.94 -0.79 -24.33
C ALA A 163 5.12 -1.24 -25.22
N GLY A 164 5.78 -2.34 -24.85
CA GLY A 164 6.87 -2.92 -25.63
C GLY A 164 8.23 -2.22 -25.45
N LEU A 165 8.44 -1.47 -24.37
CA LEU A 165 9.71 -0.80 -24.07
C LEU A 165 10.88 -1.79 -24.03
N GLU A 166 10.64 -3.02 -23.56
CA GLU A 166 11.61 -4.11 -23.50
C GLU A 166 12.19 -4.45 -24.87
N LYS A 167 11.45 -4.23 -25.97
CA LYS A 167 11.91 -4.49 -27.34
C LYS A 167 13.03 -3.55 -27.78
N SER A 168 13.20 -2.43 -27.08
CA SER A 168 14.25 -1.44 -27.32
C SER A 168 15.49 -1.65 -26.43
N MET A 169 15.51 -2.74 -25.65
CA MET A 169 16.57 -3.08 -24.72
C MET A 169 16.97 -4.54 -24.89
N THR A 170 18.23 -4.87 -24.62
CA THR A 170 18.59 -6.28 -24.39
C THR A 170 18.03 -6.74 -23.04
N ARG A 171 17.99 -8.06 -22.79
CA ARG A 171 17.60 -8.57 -21.47
C ARG A 171 18.55 -8.05 -20.38
N ASP A 172 19.85 -7.98 -20.64
CA ASP A 172 20.83 -7.40 -19.70
C ASP A 172 20.56 -5.91 -19.43
N GLU A 173 20.26 -5.12 -20.46
CA GLU A 173 19.89 -3.71 -20.30
C GLU A 173 18.61 -3.53 -19.48
N PHE A 174 17.64 -4.44 -19.63
CA PHE A 174 16.41 -4.43 -18.85
C PHE A 174 16.67 -4.72 -17.36
N VAL A 175 17.50 -5.72 -17.04
CA VAL A 175 17.87 -5.99 -15.64
C VAL A 175 18.74 -4.88 -15.07
N ASP A 176 19.66 -4.30 -15.85
CA ASP A 176 20.43 -3.12 -15.47
C ASP A 176 19.50 -1.95 -15.11
N LEU A 177 18.49 -1.65 -15.94
CA LEU A 177 17.48 -0.61 -15.68
C LEU A 177 16.74 -0.86 -14.36
N LEU A 178 16.29 -2.10 -14.13
CA LEU A 178 15.61 -2.48 -12.89
C LEU A 178 16.53 -2.29 -11.67
N ALA A 179 17.80 -2.67 -11.75
CA ALA A 179 18.77 -2.46 -10.68
C ALA A 179 18.94 -0.98 -10.35
N TYR A 180 18.98 -0.11 -11.36
CA TYR A 180 18.98 1.34 -11.14
C TYR A 180 17.72 1.82 -10.43
N LEU A 181 16.52 1.43 -10.89
CA LEU A 181 15.26 1.83 -10.25
C LEU A 181 15.17 1.37 -8.79
N GLN A 182 15.60 0.14 -8.49
CA GLN A 182 15.64 -0.36 -7.11
C GLN A 182 16.60 0.41 -6.19
N SER A 183 17.63 1.04 -6.76
CA SER A 183 18.58 1.88 -6.01
C SER A 183 18.04 3.26 -5.65
N LEU A 184 16.94 3.70 -6.29
CA LEU A 184 16.31 5.00 -6.03
C LEU A 184 15.43 4.91 -4.79
N ARG A 185 15.94 5.41 -3.66
CA ARG A 185 15.32 5.32 -2.34
C ARG A 185 15.35 6.66 -1.62
N GLN A 186 14.37 6.88 -0.75
CA GLN A 186 14.25 8.08 0.06
C GLN A 186 15.40 8.17 1.06
N GLU A 187 16.12 9.30 1.05
CA GLU A 187 17.08 9.59 2.12
C GLU A 187 16.34 9.86 3.42
N LEU A 188 16.71 9.12 4.48
CA LEU A 188 16.10 9.27 5.79
C LEU A 188 17.00 10.10 6.71
N GLY A 189 16.38 11.05 7.41
CA GLY A 189 17.07 11.84 8.43
C GLY A 189 17.57 10.97 9.58
N ALA A 190 18.71 11.36 10.17
CA ALA A 190 19.32 10.64 11.29
C ALA A 190 18.51 10.69 12.60
N SER A 191 17.48 11.55 12.69
CA SER A 191 16.64 11.73 13.90
C SER A 191 15.23 11.20 13.65
N ALA A 192 15.04 9.89 13.77
CA ALA A 192 13.71 9.28 13.81
C ALA A 192 13.00 9.61 15.13
N SER A 193 11.70 9.85 15.08
CA SER A 193 10.83 9.95 16.27
C SER A 193 9.70 8.92 16.15
N PRO A 194 8.98 8.57 17.23
CA PRO A 194 7.82 7.70 17.10
C PRO A 194 6.74 8.24 16.15
N SER A 195 6.61 9.58 16.00
CA SER A 195 5.69 10.21 15.05
C SER A 195 6.24 10.25 13.62
N THR A 196 7.52 9.95 13.43
CA THR A 196 8.19 9.89 12.11
C THR A 196 9.22 8.77 12.11
N PRO A 197 8.77 7.50 12.26
CA PRO A 197 9.67 6.39 12.48
C PRO A 197 10.38 6.06 11.17
N ASN A 198 11.65 5.71 11.30
CA ASN A 198 12.40 5.10 10.23
C ASN A 198 12.02 3.61 10.13
N GLU A 199 11.82 2.94 11.25
CA GLU A 199 11.45 1.52 11.32
C GLU A 199 10.34 1.32 12.35
N ILE A 200 9.52 0.29 12.11
CA ILE A 200 8.48 -0.14 13.05
C ILE A 200 8.75 -1.63 13.34
N PRO A 201 9.04 -2.00 14.60
CA PRO A 201 9.31 -3.39 14.94
C PRO A 201 8.04 -4.24 14.82
N PRO A 202 8.16 -5.52 14.44
CA PRO A 202 7.05 -6.47 14.56
C PRO A 202 6.79 -6.80 16.04
N CYS A 203 5.55 -7.16 16.33
CA CYS A 203 5.14 -7.66 17.64
C CYS A 203 5.56 -9.13 17.84
N ALA A 204 5.63 -9.58 19.09
CA ALA A 204 6.03 -10.95 19.42
C ALA A 204 5.02 -12.00 18.91
N GLU A 205 3.72 -11.70 18.99
CA GLU A 205 2.65 -12.57 18.50
C GLU A 205 1.68 -11.76 17.62
N PRO A 206 1.64 -11.99 16.29
CA PRO A 206 0.82 -11.19 15.37
C PRO A 206 -0.66 -11.60 15.35
N VAL A 207 -1.49 -10.64 14.90
CA VAL A 207 -2.92 -10.84 14.64
C VAL A 207 -3.17 -11.98 13.65
N GLN A 208 -4.23 -12.74 13.88
CA GLN A 208 -4.70 -13.76 12.96
C GLN A 208 -5.87 -13.24 12.11
N PHE A 209 -5.87 -13.59 10.82
CA PHE A 209 -6.91 -13.19 9.87
C PHE A 209 -7.89 -14.35 9.67
N VAL A 210 -9.10 -14.22 10.23
CA VAL A 210 -10.12 -15.27 10.14
C VAL A 210 -11.20 -14.84 9.17
N PRO A 211 -11.47 -15.55 8.05
CA PRO A 211 -12.57 -15.21 7.16
C PRO A 211 -13.89 -15.08 7.94
N LEU A 212 -14.55 -13.93 7.79
CA LEU A 212 -15.82 -13.66 8.47
C LEU A 212 -16.95 -14.52 7.90
N PHE A 213 -16.93 -14.74 6.58
CA PHE A 213 -17.95 -15.49 5.85
C PHE A 213 -17.44 -16.82 5.30
N ASP A 214 -18.37 -17.71 4.95
CA ASP A 214 -18.07 -18.99 4.32
C ASP A 214 -17.19 -18.84 3.08
N ALA A 215 -16.34 -19.85 2.82
CA ALA A 215 -15.38 -19.82 1.70
C ALA A 215 -16.03 -19.68 0.31
N SER A 216 -17.32 -19.99 0.16
CA SER A 216 -18.08 -19.80 -1.07
C SER A 216 -18.48 -18.34 -1.34
N LEU A 217 -18.40 -17.45 -0.35
CA LEU A 217 -18.71 -16.04 -0.51
C LEU A 217 -17.42 -15.26 -0.81
N ARG A 218 -17.37 -14.71 -2.01
CA ARG A 218 -16.34 -13.80 -2.51
C ARG A 218 -17.00 -12.59 -3.15
N PHE A 219 -16.46 -11.42 -2.88
CA PHE A 219 -16.94 -10.15 -3.39
C PHE A 219 -15.98 -9.63 -4.46
N ASP A 220 -16.52 -8.96 -5.47
CA ASP A 220 -15.70 -8.31 -6.49
C ASP A 220 -15.21 -6.96 -5.95
N HIS A 221 -13.95 -6.92 -5.51
CA HIS A 221 -13.32 -5.71 -4.97
C HIS A 221 -14.18 -5.00 -3.93
N PRO A 222 -14.50 -5.66 -2.80
CA PRO A 222 -15.31 -5.07 -1.74
C PRO A 222 -14.56 -3.88 -1.16
N VAL A 223 -15.25 -2.80 -0.82
CA VAL A 223 -14.63 -1.57 -0.28
C VAL A 223 -15.19 -1.17 1.08
N TRP A 224 -16.33 -1.69 1.48
CA TRP A 224 -16.94 -1.35 2.77
C TRP A 224 -17.80 -2.51 3.30
N ILE A 225 -17.82 -2.65 4.62
CA ILE A 225 -18.73 -3.54 5.33
C ILE A 225 -19.29 -2.83 6.57
N GLY A 226 -20.54 -3.13 6.92
CA GLY A 226 -21.12 -2.77 8.22
C GLY A 226 -22.28 -3.67 8.60
N ARG A 227 -22.43 -3.95 9.88
CA ARG A 227 -23.58 -4.69 10.41
C ARG A 227 -24.84 -3.83 10.35
N ILE A 228 -25.98 -4.40 9.96
CA ILE A 228 -27.25 -3.68 9.93
C ILE A 228 -27.64 -3.33 11.39
N PRO A 229 -27.81 -2.03 11.75
CA PRO A 229 -28.14 -1.66 13.11
C PRO A 229 -29.44 -2.29 13.59
N GLY A 230 -29.43 -2.83 14.81
CA GLY A 230 -30.55 -3.59 15.37
C GLY A 230 -30.66 -5.04 14.88
N ASP A 231 -29.76 -5.51 13.99
CA ASP A 231 -29.75 -6.88 13.50
C ASP A 231 -28.55 -7.70 14.00
N GLY A 232 -28.83 -8.92 14.46
CA GLY A 232 -27.85 -9.82 15.03
C GLY A 232 -26.95 -10.54 14.02
N ARG A 233 -27.33 -10.62 12.74
CA ARG A 233 -26.78 -11.60 11.80
C ARG A 233 -26.58 -11.08 10.37
N ARG A 234 -27.08 -9.89 10.05
CA ARG A 234 -27.03 -9.32 8.70
C ARG A 234 -26.02 -8.17 8.59
N TYR A 235 -25.30 -8.18 7.49
CA TYR A 235 -24.30 -7.19 7.10
C TYR A 235 -24.63 -6.60 5.75
N VAL A 236 -24.19 -5.37 5.51
CA VAL A 236 -24.12 -4.78 4.17
C VAL A 236 -22.66 -4.81 3.72
N VAL A 237 -22.41 -5.23 2.49
CA VAL A 237 -21.09 -5.20 1.82
C VAL A 237 -21.22 -4.42 0.52
N LEU A 238 -20.32 -3.47 0.29
CA LEU A 238 -20.24 -2.69 -0.94
C LEU A 238 -19.08 -3.18 -1.80
N GLU A 239 -19.32 -3.28 -3.10
CA GLU A 239 -18.33 -3.54 -4.13
C GLU A 239 -18.01 -2.25 -4.89
N HIS A 240 -16.74 -2.06 -5.22
CA HIS A 240 -16.22 -0.86 -5.87
C HIS A 240 -17.02 -0.47 -7.13
N ALA A 241 -17.42 -1.48 -7.91
CA ALA A 241 -18.12 -1.34 -9.18
C ALA A 241 -19.61 -0.95 -9.07
N GLY A 242 -20.11 -0.64 -7.86
CA GLY A 242 -21.46 -0.10 -7.65
C GLY A 242 -22.52 -1.12 -7.21
N MET A 243 -22.14 -2.36 -6.97
CA MET A 243 -23.04 -3.37 -6.39
C MET A 243 -22.96 -3.33 -4.87
N SER A 244 -24.10 -3.55 -4.21
CA SER A 244 -24.14 -3.73 -2.76
C SER A 244 -25.00 -4.93 -2.38
N TRP A 245 -24.61 -5.59 -1.30
CA TRP A 245 -25.16 -6.86 -0.88
C TRP A 245 -25.60 -6.83 0.57
N ILE A 246 -26.72 -7.48 0.87
CA ILE A 246 -27.04 -7.96 2.23
C ILE A 246 -26.49 -9.37 2.36
N VAL A 247 -25.74 -9.62 3.43
CA VAL A 247 -25.18 -10.92 3.77
C VAL A 247 -25.73 -11.36 5.11
N GLU A 248 -26.44 -12.49 5.15
CA GLU A 248 -27.04 -13.06 6.35
C GLU A 248 -26.27 -14.29 6.81
N LYS A 249 -25.85 -14.30 8.07
CA LYS A 249 -25.29 -15.51 8.70
C LYS A 249 -26.38 -16.48 9.12
N THR A 250 -26.34 -17.71 8.62
CA THR A 250 -27.32 -18.76 8.96
C THR A 250 -26.64 -20.07 9.38
N PRO A 251 -27.31 -20.94 10.17
CA PRO A 251 -26.78 -22.25 10.52
C PRO A 251 -26.54 -23.19 9.32
N ALA A 252 -27.18 -22.91 8.17
CA ALA A 252 -27.06 -23.70 6.94
C ALA A 252 -26.00 -23.14 5.98
N GLY A 253 -25.27 -22.09 6.39
CA GLY A 253 -24.32 -21.34 5.56
C GLY A 253 -24.79 -19.91 5.32
N ASP A 254 -23.82 -19.04 5.06
CA ASP A 254 -24.06 -17.63 4.82
C ASP A 254 -24.79 -17.41 3.47
N ARG A 255 -25.73 -16.48 3.45
CA ARG A 255 -26.56 -16.18 2.27
C ARG A 255 -26.37 -14.72 1.85
N ARG A 256 -26.17 -14.50 0.55
CA ARG A 256 -26.03 -13.17 -0.04
C ARG A 256 -27.25 -12.83 -0.91
N THR A 257 -27.80 -11.63 -0.76
CA THR A 257 -28.87 -11.06 -1.60
C THR A 257 -28.52 -9.62 -1.99
N PRO A 258 -28.89 -9.13 -3.20
CA PRO A 258 -28.64 -7.73 -3.57
C PRO A 258 -29.34 -6.76 -2.63
N LEU A 259 -28.65 -5.68 -2.22
CA LEU A 259 -29.24 -4.50 -1.59
C LEU A 259 -29.68 -3.50 -2.66
N LEU A 260 -28.71 -3.08 -3.49
CA LEU A 260 -28.86 -2.06 -4.52
C LEU A 260 -27.78 -2.27 -5.60
N ASP A 261 -28.18 -2.10 -6.86
CA ASP A 261 -27.29 -2.12 -8.03
C ASP A 261 -27.21 -0.72 -8.65
N LEU A 262 -26.08 -0.04 -8.43
CA LEU A 262 -25.73 1.23 -9.07
C LEU A 262 -24.69 1.06 -10.16
N SER A 263 -24.41 -0.18 -10.59
CA SER A 263 -23.27 -0.49 -11.45
C SER A 263 -23.38 0.09 -12.86
N GLY A 264 -24.58 0.50 -13.28
CA GLY A 264 -24.85 1.25 -14.53
C GLY A 264 -24.80 2.77 -14.40
N VAL A 265 -24.59 3.30 -13.19
CA VAL A 265 -24.54 4.75 -12.90
C VAL A 265 -23.16 5.15 -12.38
N VAL A 266 -22.58 4.31 -11.53
CA VAL A 266 -21.28 4.54 -10.90
C VAL A 266 -20.16 4.52 -11.95
N ARG A 267 -19.32 5.55 -11.94
CA ARG A 267 -18.03 5.54 -12.64
C ARG A 267 -17.15 4.47 -12.00
N ARG A 268 -16.60 3.58 -12.83
CA ARG A 268 -15.64 2.56 -12.40
C ARG A 268 -14.24 2.97 -12.84
N GLY A 269 -13.25 2.76 -11.97
CA GLY A 269 -11.83 2.82 -12.33
C GLY A 269 -11.01 3.72 -11.39
N GLY A 270 -9.75 3.34 -11.17
CA GLY A 270 -8.84 4.06 -10.28
C GLY A 270 -9.45 4.27 -8.88
N ALA A 271 -9.34 5.50 -8.36
CA ALA A 271 -9.94 5.93 -7.10
C ALA A 271 -11.44 6.29 -7.21
N THR A 272 -12.10 6.02 -8.33
CA THR A 272 -13.54 6.27 -8.53
C THR A 272 -14.37 4.99 -8.50
N GLY A 273 -15.44 5.05 -7.72
CA GLY A 273 -16.37 3.95 -7.54
C GLY A 273 -17.46 4.31 -6.55
N LEU A 274 -18.18 3.28 -6.08
CA LEU A 274 -19.01 3.32 -4.89
C LEU A 274 -18.10 3.08 -3.68
N LEU A 275 -17.88 4.10 -2.84
CA LEU A 275 -16.79 4.08 -1.85
C LEU A 275 -17.23 4.20 -0.39
N GLY A 276 -18.36 4.87 -0.14
CA GLY A 276 -18.82 5.19 1.20
C GLY A 276 -20.25 4.75 1.45
N PHE A 277 -20.51 4.27 2.66
CA PHE A 277 -21.82 3.93 3.18
C PHE A 277 -21.93 4.33 4.64
N ALA A 278 -23.07 4.87 5.04
CA ALA A 278 -23.39 5.08 6.45
C ALA A 278 -24.88 4.78 6.72
N PHE A 279 -25.16 4.10 7.82
CA PHE A 279 -26.51 4.05 8.37
C PHE A 279 -26.79 5.33 9.15
N HIS A 280 -28.02 5.86 9.07
CA HIS A 280 -28.43 6.93 9.96
C HIS A 280 -28.30 6.49 11.44
N PRO A 281 -27.92 7.37 12.39
CA PRO A 281 -27.87 7.00 13.82
C PRO A 281 -29.19 6.48 14.39
N LYS A 282 -30.32 6.87 13.76
CA LYS A 282 -31.68 6.40 14.05
C LYS A 282 -32.21 5.38 13.03
N PHE A 283 -31.32 4.60 12.41
CA PHE A 283 -31.67 3.66 11.34
C PHE A 283 -32.82 2.72 11.68
N THR A 284 -32.89 2.22 12.92
CA THR A 284 -33.95 1.32 13.39
C THR A 284 -35.33 1.97 13.42
N GLU A 285 -35.41 3.30 13.39
CA GLU A 285 -36.65 4.08 13.40
C GLU A 285 -37.00 4.63 12.02
N ASN A 286 -36.01 5.11 11.26
CA ASN A 286 -36.24 5.85 10.02
C ASN A 286 -35.79 5.12 8.75
N HIS A 287 -35.04 4.02 8.90
CA HIS A 287 -34.55 3.15 7.84
C HIS A 287 -33.61 3.84 6.82
N ARG A 288 -33.10 5.03 7.15
CA ARG A 288 -32.29 5.86 6.26
C ARG A 288 -30.83 5.42 6.21
N TYR A 289 -30.27 5.40 5.01
CA TYR A 289 -28.85 5.14 4.78
C TYR A 289 -28.32 6.06 3.70
N PHE A 290 -27.00 6.22 3.66
CA PHE A 290 -26.31 7.21 2.84
C PHE A 290 -25.21 6.54 2.04
N LEU A 291 -25.00 7.02 0.82
CA LEU A 291 -23.97 6.53 -0.09
C LEU A 291 -23.08 7.69 -0.54
N LYS A 292 -21.80 7.39 -0.75
CA LYS A 292 -20.86 8.25 -1.47
C LYS A 292 -20.29 7.48 -2.66
N TYR A 293 -20.47 8.03 -3.86
CA TYR A 293 -19.97 7.42 -5.10
C TYR A 293 -19.67 8.48 -6.17
N HIS A 294 -19.12 8.04 -7.30
CA HIS A 294 -18.72 8.92 -8.40
C HIS A 294 -19.55 8.66 -9.64
N VAL A 295 -19.89 9.71 -10.38
CA VAL A 295 -20.58 9.64 -11.67
C VAL A 295 -19.84 10.45 -12.72
N VAL A 296 -20.13 10.19 -13.99
CA VAL A 296 -19.76 11.06 -15.11
C VAL A 296 -21.03 11.59 -15.75
N GLU A 297 -21.19 12.91 -15.75
CA GLU A 297 -22.33 13.57 -16.39
C GLU A 297 -21.83 14.70 -17.29
N ALA A 298 -22.22 14.69 -18.56
CA ALA A 298 -21.75 15.65 -19.56
C ALA A 298 -20.21 15.81 -19.57
N GLY A 299 -19.48 14.70 -19.38
CA GLY A 299 -18.01 14.67 -19.34
C GLY A 299 -17.37 15.14 -18.03
N GLN A 300 -18.16 15.61 -17.05
CA GLN A 300 -17.67 16.04 -15.74
C GLN A 300 -17.79 14.91 -14.72
N ILE A 301 -16.68 14.58 -14.05
CA ILE A 301 -16.69 13.69 -12.89
C ILE A 301 -17.28 14.45 -11.71
N SER A 302 -18.14 13.80 -10.92
CA SER A 302 -18.64 14.39 -9.67
C SER A 302 -18.77 13.33 -8.58
N THR A 303 -18.40 13.70 -7.36
CA THR A 303 -18.80 12.97 -6.16
C THR A 303 -20.26 13.26 -5.86
N ILE A 304 -21.05 12.21 -5.70
CA ILE A 304 -22.43 12.24 -5.24
C ILE A 304 -22.48 11.75 -3.80
N VAL A 305 -23.19 12.50 -2.95
CA VAL A 305 -23.64 12.03 -1.65
C VAL A 305 -25.16 12.04 -1.66
N GLU A 306 -25.76 10.88 -1.44
CA GLU A 306 -27.22 10.74 -1.45
C GLU A 306 -27.73 9.95 -0.25
N GLU A 307 -28.99 10.21 0.08
CA GLU A 307 -29.76 9.46 1.04
C GLU A 307 -30.76 8.54 0.34
N ARG A 308 -30.92 7.35 0.92
CA ARG A 308 -31.88 6.33 0.52
C ARG A 308 -32.55 5.74 1.77
N SER A 309 -33.46 4.80 1.57
CA SER A 309 -34.15 4.12 2.67
C SER A 309 -34.30 2.63 2.39
N PHE A 310 -34.12 1.81 3.42
CA PHE A 310 -34.44 0.38 3.36
C PHE A 310 -35.95 0.16 3.21
N ALA A 311 -36.31 -0.93 2.54
CA ALA A 311 -37.67 -1.45 2.56
C ALA A 311 -38.10 -1.75 4.02
N PRO A 312 -39.40 -1.63 4.37
CA PRO A 312 -39.86 -1.84 5.75
C PRO A 312 -39.54 -3.21 6.36
N ASP A 313 -39.26 -4.22 5.54
CA ASP A 313 -38.87 -5.57 5.98
C ASP A 313 -37.34 -5.74 6.15
N PHE A 314 -36.57 -4.67 5.92
CA PHE A 314 -35.11 -4.64 5.95
C PHE A 314 -34.44 -5.62 4.99
N LYS A 315 -35.10 -6.07 3.91
CA LYS A 315 -34.55 -7.06 2.97
C LYS A 315 -33.94 -6.46 1.70
N GLY A 316 -33.94 -5.14 1.55
CA GLY A 316 -33.35 -4.44 0.42
C GLY A 316 -33.60 -2.93 0.46
N ASP A 317 -33.19 -2.23 -0.60
CA ASP A 317 -33.57 -0.83 -0.83
C ASP A 317 -35.08 -0.70 -1.01
N SER A 318 -35.65 0.43 -0.59
CA SER A 318 -37.09 0.70 -0.70
C SER A 318 -37.56 0.94 -2.14
N GLY A 319 -36.63 1.18 -3.08
CA GLY A 319 -36.91 1.56 -4.46
C GLY A 319 -37.44 3.00 -4.61
N GLN A 320 -37.52 3.77 -3.53
CA GLN A 320 -37.90 5.18 -3.58
C GLN A 320 -36.78 6.01 -4.23
N PRO A 321 -37.11 7.11 -4.92
CA PRO A 321 -36.10 8.00 -5.48
C PRO A 321 -35.13 8.49 -4.38
N PRO A 322 -33.81 8.50 -4.64
CA PRO A 322 -32.84 9.01 -3.67
C PRO A 322 -33.01 10.52 -3.47
N ARG A 323 -32.60 10.98 -2.30
CA ARG A 323 -32.46 12.41 -1.99
C ARG A 323 -30.98 12.78 -2.08
N GLN A 324 -30.60 13.40 -3.20
CA GLN A 324 -29.24 13.88 -3.39
C GLN A 324 -28.94 15.03 -2.41
N LEU A 325 -27.94 14.85 -1.56
CA LEU A 325 -27.52 15.85 -0.59
C LEU A 325 -26.46 16.77 -1.17
N LEU A 326 -25.43 16.18 -1.78
CA LEU A 326 -24.32 16.91 -2.39
C LEU A 326 -23.99 16.35 -3.76
N LYS A 327 -23.60 17.26 -4.64
CA LYS A 327 -22.91 16.97 -5.90
C LYS A 327 -21.70 17.89 -5.97
N ILE A 328 -20.51 17.31 -5.92
CA ILE A 328 -19.24 18.04 -5.88
C ILE A 328 -18.48 17.71 -7.16
N PRO A 329 -18.31 18.67 -8.08
CA PRO A 329 -17.50 18.46 -9.28
C PRO A 329 -16.04 18.19 -8.91
N SER A 330 -15.46 17.11 -9.46
CA SER A 330 -14.04 16.78 -9.31
C SER A 330 -13.22 17.44 -10.40
N VAL A 331 -11.96 17.77 -10.13
CA VAL A 331 -11.05 18.30 -11.17
C VAL A 331 -10.48 17.17 -12.02
N THR A 332 -10.04 16.08 -11.39
CA THR A 332 -9.68 14.82 -12.06
C THR A 332 -10.44 13.65 -11.45
N GLN A 333 -10.14 12.44 -11.91
CA GLN A 333 -10.63 11.18 -11.37
C GLN A 333 -9.94 10.75 -10.08
N ASP A 334 -8.85 11.40 -9.68
CA ASP A 334 -8.03 10.97 -8.56
C ASP A 334 -8.48 11.63 -7.26
N HIS A 335 -7.96 11.17 -6.11
CA HIS A 335 -8.05 11.85 -4.82
C HIS A 335 -9.46 12.33 -4.45
N ASN A 336 -10.47 11.48 -4.59
CA ASN A 336 -11.83 11.87 -4.22
C ASN A 336 -12.16 11.59 -2.74
N GLY A 337 -11.25 10.91 -2.03
CA GLY A 337 -11.47 10.37 -0.68
C GLY A 337 -12.46 9.20 -0.68
N GLY A 338 -12.59 8.48 0.43
CA GLY A 338 -13.32 7.21 0.45
C GLY A 338 -14.62 7.24 1.24
N SER A 339 -14.52 7.42 2.55
CA SER A 339 -15.61 7.16 3.49
C SER A 339 -16.64 8.28 3.58
N ILE A 340 -17.75 7.99 4.28
CA ILE A 340 -18.65 8.93 4.96
C ILE A 340 -19.02 8.29 6.31
N VAL A 341 -19.12 9.08 7.38
CA VAL A 341 -19.44 8.57 8.73
C VAL A 341 -20.33 9.53 9.48
N PHE A 342 -21.18 9.03 10.39
CA PHE A 342 -21.86 9.89 11.35
C PHE A 342 -20.95 10.16 12.55
N GLY A 343 -20.88 11.42 12.95
CA GLY A 343 -20.21 11.82 14.17
C GLY A 343 -21.04 11.51 15.42
N PRO A 344 -20.42 11.56 16.61
CA PRO A 344 -21.10 11.40 17.90
C PRO A 344 -22.12 12.53 18.17
N ASP A 345 -22.01 13.63 17.42
CA ASP A 345 -22.93 14.77 17.40
C ASP A 345 -24.19 14.53 16.53
N GLY A 346 -24.26 13.41 15.80
CA GLY A 346 -25.39 13.06 14.93
C GLY A 346 -25.33 13.66 13.54
N TYR A 347 -24.26 14.39 13.19
CA TYR A 347 -24.09 14.97 11.85
C TYR A 347 -23.34 14.03 10.91
N LEU A 348 -23.54 14.20 9.60
CA LEU A 348 -22.83 13.42 8.58
C LEU A 348 -21.51 14.11 8.22
N TYR A 349 -20.40 13.38 8.38
CA TYR A 349 -19.05 13.79 8.03
C TYR A 349 -18.65 13.19 6.68
N ILE A 350 -18.08 14.03 5.82
CA ILE A 350 -17.79 13.70 4.41
C ILE A 350 -16.39 14.21 4.08
N GLY A 351 -15.44 13.29 4.01
CA GLY A 351 -14.08 13.53 3.51
C GLY A 351 -14.06 13.63 2.00
N THR A 352 -13.47 14.71 1.49
CA THR A 352 -13.24 14.98 0.08
C THR A 352 -11.75 15.24 -0.12
N GLY A 353 -11.13 14.57 -1.08
CA GLY A 353 -9.75 14.89 -1.43
C GLY A 353 -9.66 16.09 -2.38
N ASP A 354 -8.45 16.48 -2.74
CA ASP A 354 -8.15 17.64 -3.59
C ASP A 354 -8.56 17.45 -5.07
N THR A 355 -8.87 16.21 -5.46
CA THR A 355 -9.18 15.76 -6.82
C THR A 355 -8.10 16.02 -7.86
N GLY A 356 -6.86 16.17 -7.40
CA GLY A 356 -5.70 16.45 -8.21
C GLY A 356 -5.82 17.71 -9.07
N PRO A 357 -5.04 17.81 -10.15
CA PRO A 357 -3.96 16.88 -10.52
C PRO A 357 -2.81 16.95 -9.49
N GLN A 358 -1.76 16.15 -9.71
CA GLN A 358 -0.66 16.03 -8.75
C GLN A 358 -0.11 17.39 -8.28
N ARG A 359 0.23 17.44 -7.00
CA ARG A 359 0.69 18.61 -6.23
C ARG A 359 -0.36 19.68 -6.02
N ASP A 360 -1.65 19.44 -6.28
CA ASP A 360 -2.75 20.39 -6.07
C ASP A 360 -2.43 21.82 -6.57
N PRO A 361 -2.26 22.02 -7.89
CA PRO A 361 -1.84 23.29 -8.47
C PRO A 361 -2.88 24.40 -8.39
N ARG A 362 -4.05 24.12 -7.81
CA ARG A 362 -5.10 25.10 -7.52
C ARG A 362 -5.24 25.36 -6.03
N GLY A 363 -4.49 24.63 -5.20
CA GLY A 363 -4.49 24.77 -3.75
C GLY A 363 -5.85 24.44 -3.15
N HIS A 364 -6.60 23.50 -3.72
CA HIS A 364 -7.88 23.05 -3.21
C HIS A 364 -7.82 22.71 -1.73
N GLY A 365 -6.75 22.05 -1.25
CA GLY A 365 -6.56 21.77 0.18
C GLY A 365 -6.66 23.04 1.05
N GLN A 366 -6.11 24.16 0.56
CA GLN A 366 -6.06 25.45 1.25
C GLN A 366 -7.20 26.42 0.88
N ASP A 367 -7.89 26.19 -0.24
CA ASP A 367 -8.99 27.03 -0.73
C ASP A 367 -10.27 26.74 0.06
N LEU A 368 -10.73 27.72 0.83
CA LEU A 368 -11.95 27.64 1.65
C LEU A 368 -13.24 27.96 0.85
N GLY A 369 -13.10 28.46 -0.39
CA GLY A 369 -14.23 28.62 -1.33
C GLY A 369 -14.63 27.32 -2.03
N SER A 370 -13.79 26.28 -1.93
CA SER A 370 -13.99 24.96 -2.50
C SER A 370 -14.40 23.92 -1.44
N LEU A 371 -15.13 22.89 -1.87
CA LEU A 371 -15.44 21.71 -1.06
C LEU A 371 -14.40 20.58 -1.20
N LEU A 372 -13.32 20.80 -1.95
CA LEU A 372 -12.27 19.80 -2.23
C LEU A 372 -11.12 19.91 -1.22
N GLY A 373 -10.54 18.78 -0.83
CA GLY A 373 -9.47 18.70 0.19
C GLY A 373 -9.96 19.05 1.59
N LYS A 374 -11.16 18.59 1.97
CA LYS A 374 -11.89 18.97 3.18
C LYS A 374 -12.42 17.76 3.95
N MET A 375 -12.63 17.97 5.24
CA MET A 375 -13.64 17.24 6.00
C MET A 375 -14.88 18.15 6.10
N LEU A 376 -15.98 17.74 5.49
CA LEU A 376 -17.26 18.45 5.55
C LEU A 376 -18.14 17.89 6.67
N ARG A 377 -19.06 18.70 7.19
CA ARG A 377 -20.04 18.31 8.22
C ARG A 377 -21.40 18.96 7.95
N ILE A 378 -22.44 18.14 7.77
CA ILE A 378 -23.79 18.60 7.39
C ILE A 378 -24.89 17.98 8.27
N ASP A 379 -26.00 18.69 8.43
CA ASP A 379 -27.23 18.20 9.06
C ASP A 379 -28.18 17.62 8.02
N VAL A 380 -28.32 16.30 8.02
CA VAL A 380 -29.20 15.57 7.10
C VAL A 380 -30.64 15.43 7.61
N ASP A 381 -30.91 15.75 8.87
CA ASP A 381 -32.26 15.70 9.47
C ASP A 381 -33.08 16.96 9.20
N GLN A 382 -32.44 18.01 8.70
CA GLN A 382 -33.06 19.29 8.36
C GLN A 382 -32.71 19.69 6.92
N THR A 383 -33.45 20.65 6.38
CA THR A 383 -33.17 21.26 5.07
C THR A 383 -33.15 22.77 5.21
N GLU A 384 -32.25 23.44 4.50
CA GLU A 384 -32.08 24.89 4.60
C GLU A 384 -32.06 25.53 3.21
N ALA A 385 -32.97 26.49 3.00
CA ALA A 385 -33.12 27.23 1.74
C ALA A 385 -33.23 26.29 0.51
N ASP A 386 -32.24 26.33 -0.38
CA ASP A 386 -32.12 25.55 -1.60
C ASP A 386 -31.34 24.23 -1.43
N LYS A 387 -30.87 23.93 -0.20
CA LYS A 387 -30.10 22.72 0.10
C LYS A 387 -31.01 21.61 0.62
N ALA A 388 -30.73 20.38 0.17
CA ALA A 388 -31.33 19.17 0.72
C ALA A 388 -30.74 18.78 2.10
N TYR A 389 -30.07 19.69 2.79
CA TYR A 389 -29.50 19.49 4.12
C TYR A 389 -29.44 20.87 4.79
N ALA A 390 -29.19 20.94 6.10
CA ALA A 390 -28.89 22.18 6.79
C ALA A 390 -27.41 22.25 7.21
N ILE A 391 -26.94 23.45 7.50
CA ILE A 391 -25.58 23.65 8.03
C ILE A 391 -25.63 23.59 9.56
N PRO A 392 -24.82 22.75 10.22
CA PRO A 392 -24.66 22.81 11.67
C PRO A 392 -24.25 24.22 12.11
N PRO A 393 -24.98 24.86 13.05
CA PRO A 393 -24.76 26.26 13.40
C PRO A 393 -23.40 26.51 14.09
N ASP A 394 -22.76 25.45 14.58
CA ASP A 394 -21.45 25.44 15.21
C ASP A 394 -20.32 25.00 14.26
N ASN A 395 -20.58 24.90 12.94
CA ASN A 395 -19.50 24.79 11.97
C ASN A 395 -18.60 26.05 12.02
N PRO A 396 -17.27 25.90 11.85
CA PRO A 396 -16.31 26.96 12.15
C PRO A 396 -16.38 28.17 11.20
N PHE A 397 -17.00 28.01 10.03
CA PHE A 397 -17.01 29.03 8.98
C PHE A 397 -18.41 29.53 8.60
N VAL A 398 -19.41 29.29 9.44
CA VAL A 398 -20.78 29.78 9.21
C VAL A 398 -20.80 31.30 9.15
N GLY A 399 -21.44 31.85 8.12
CA GLY A 399 -21.61 33.30 7.96
C GLY A 399 -20.35 34.06 7.55
N VAL A 400 -19.29 33.38 7.14
CA VAL A 400 -18.07 34.01 6.63
C VAL A 400 -18.13 34.11 5.10
N ASP A 401 -18.11 35.34 4.58
CA ASP A 401 -18.21 35.59 3.14
C ASP A 401 -17.10 34.89 2.34
N GLY A 402 -17.49 34.22 1.26
CA GLY A 402 -16.55 33.53 0.36
C GLY A 402 -16.04 32.18 0.87
N ILE A 403 -16.43 31.74 2.07
CA ILE A 403 -16.08 30.42 2.61
C ILE A 403 -17.29 29.50 2.57
N ARG A 404 -17.06 28.23 2.25
CA ARG A 404 -18.07 27.18 2.26
C ARG A 404 -18.43 26.80 3.70
N PRO A 405 -19.68 27.04 4.16
CA PRO A 405 -20.07 26.78 5.54
C PRO A 405 -20.18 25.28 5.89
N GLU A 406 -20.12 24.40 4.88
CA GLU A 406 -20.03 22.94 5.04
C GLU A 406 -18.69 22.48 5.63
N ILE A 407 -17.62 23.30 5.53
CA ILE A 407 -16.27 22.92 5.93
C ILE A 407 -16.18 22.81 7.45
N TRP A 408 -15.70 21.65 7.92
CA TRP A 408 -15.37 21.41 9.33
C TRP A 408 -13.87 21.41 9.58
N ALA A 409 -13.06 20.82 8.70
CA ALA A 409 -11.60 20.91 8.68
C ALA A 409 -11.09 20.88 7.22
N TYR A 410 -9.85 21.30 6.99
CA TYR A 410 -9.28 21.43 5.64
C TYR A 410 -7.79 21.09 5.58
N GLY A 411 -7.21 21.14 4.38
CA GLY A 411 -5.80 20.82 4.15
C GLY A 411 -5.52 19.32 4.08
N PHE A 412 -6.45 18.55 3.50
CA PHE A 412 -6.26 17.11 3.23
C PHE A 412 -5.97 16.87 1.75
N ARG A 413 -5.24 15.80 1.44
CA ARG A 413 -4.97 15.37 0.07
C ARG A 413 -6.03 14.37 -0.40
N GLU A 414 -6.12 13.23 0.29
CA GLU A 414 -7.02 12.13 0.01
C GLU A 414 -7.39 11.42 1.33
N PRO A 415 -8.35 11.98 2.10
CA PRO A 415 -8.83 11.35 3.32
C PRO A 415 -9.63 10.08 2.96
N TRP A 416 -9.01 8.91 3.12
CA TRP A 416 -9.54 7.63 2.63
C TRP A 416 -10.53 6.99 3.60
N ARG A 417 -10.05 6.35 4.69
CA ARG A 417 -10.87 5.93 5.84
C ARG A 417 -10.56 6.75 7.07
N TYR A 418 -11.62 6.97 7.84
CA TYR A 418 -11.58 7.71 9.08
C TYR A 418 -12.70 7.23 10.00
N SER A 419 -12.48 7.35 11.29
CA SER A 419 -13.41 6.89 12.32
C SER A 419 -13.34 7.79 13.55
N PHE A 420 -14.48 7.94 14.23
CA PHE A 420 -14.51 8.57 15.54
C PHE A 420 -14.16 7.55 16.62
N ASP A 421 -13.27 7.93 17.52
CA ASP A 421 -13.11 7.19 18.77
C ASP A 421 -14.36 7.41 19.65
N ARG A 422 -15.12 6.34 19.91
CA ARG A 422 -16.36 6.40 20.69
C ARG A 422 -16.17 6.89 22.13
N GLN A 423 -14.94 6.88 22.66
CA GLN A 423 -14.66 7.34 24.01
C GLN A 423 -14.22 8.80 24.07
N THR A 424 -13.39 9.26 23.13
CA THR A 424 -12.84 10.63 23.17
C THR A 424 -13.53 11.59 22.22
N ASN A 425 -14.30 11.07 21.25
CA ASN A 425 -14.88 11.79 20.12
C ASN A 425 -13.84 12.42 19.17
N ASP A 426 -12.57 12.02 19.25
CA ASP A 426 -11.56 12.44 18.29
C ASP A 426 -11.77 11.73 16.94
N LEU A 427 -11.61 12.47 15.84
CA LEU A 427 -11.68 11.93 14.48
C LEU A 427 -10.29 11.54 13.99
N TRP A 428 -10.07 10.25 13.80
CA TRP A 428 -8.85 9.69 13.22
C TRP A 428 -8.99 9.55 11.72
N VAL A 429 -7.99 10.01 10.96
CA VAL A 429 -8.02 10.05 9.49
C VAL A 429 -6.74 9.45 8.93
N GLY A 430 -6.87 8.46 8.04
CA GLY A 430 -5.80 8.11 7.11
C GLY A 430 -5.87 9.02 5.88
N ASP A 431 -4.83 9.82 5.66
CA ASP A 431 -4.71 10.73 4.52
C ASP A 431 -3.56 10.29 3.62
N VAL A 432 -3.88 9.90 2.38
CA VAL A 432 -2.90 9.34 1.44
C VAL A 432 -2.03 10.47 0.90
N GLY A 433 -0.72 10.38 1.14
CA GLY A 433 0.24 11.37 0.69
C GLY A 433 0.63 11.19 -0.78
N GLN A 434 1.57 11.98 -1.28
CA GLN A 434 1.95 11.95 -2.70
C GLN A 434 3.26 11.20 -2.97
N ASP A 435 4.36 11.73 -2.44
CA ASP A 435 5.71 11.39 -2.86
C ASP A 435 6.54 10.82 -1.71
N ARG A 436 6.42 11.40 -0.51
CA ARG A 436 7.40 11.24 0.57
C ARG A 436 6.87 10.53 1.80
N PHE A 437 5.61 10.78 2.17
CA PHE A 437 5.06 10.27 3.43
C PHE A 437 3.60 9.87 3.27
N GLU A 438 3.18 8.92 4.08
CA GLU A 438 1.78 8.60 4.37
C GLU A 438 1.41 9.09 5.78
N GLU A 439 0.16 9.48 6.01
CA GLU A 439 -0.23 10.25 7.19
C GLU A 439 -1.44 9.67 7.95
N VAL A 440 -1.31 9.59 9.28
CA VAL A 440 -2.42 9.37 10.20
C VAL A 440 -2.60 10.61 11.06
N THR A 441 -3.79 11.20 11.04
CA THR A 441 -4.04 12.51 11.62
C THR A 441 -5.25 12.50 12.54
N LEU A 442 -5.19 13.33 13.59
CA LEU A 442 -6.31 13.67 14.46
C LEU A 442 -6.92 15.00 14.03
N ALA A 443 -8.08 14.94 13.38
CA ALA A 443 -8.77 16.11 12.86
C ALA A 443 -9.69 16.73 13.92
N ARG A 444 -9.67 18.06 14.04
CA ARG A 444 -10.60 18.82 14.89
C ARG A 444 -11.17 20.02 14.14
N VAL A 445 -12.22 20.59 14.74
CA VAL A 445 -12.96 21.71 14.18
C VAL A 445 -12.05 22.90 13.82
N GLY A 446 -12.16 23.36 12.59
CA GLY A 446 -11.46 24.52 12.03
C GLY A 446 -9.98 24.28 11.70
N GLU A 447 -9.45 23.06 11.89
CA GLU A 447 -8.02 22.80 11.70
C GLU A 447 -7.62 22.71 10.23
N ASN A 448 -6.39 23.17 9.96
CA ASN A 448 -5.70 23.08 8.69
C ASN A 448 -4.62 22.00 8.78
N HIS A 449 -4.77 20.92 8.02
CA HIS A 449 -3.89 19.76 8.04
C HIS A 449 -2.73 19.82 7.04
N GLY A 450 -2.50 20.99 6.43
CA GLY A 450 -1.23 21.28 5.79
C GLY A 450 -1.19 21.05 4.28
N TRP A 451 -1.97 20.14 3.70
CA TRP A 451 -1.87 19.87 2.27
C TRP A 451 -2.32 21.09 1.42
N ASN A 452 -1.57 21.53 0.41
CA ASN A 452 -0.32 21.01 -0.15
C ASN A 452 0.95 21.77 0.30
N VAL A 453 0.87 22.55 1.39
CA VAL A 453 2.03 23.26 1.95
C VAL A 453 2.98 22.29 2.64
N PHE A 454 2.43 21.27 3.31
CA PHE A 454 3.16 20.19 3.96
C PHE A 454 2.73 18.84 3.42
N GLU A 455 3.64 17.87 3.51
CA GLU A 455 3.37 16.43 3.36
C GLU A 455 4.11 15.75 4.51
N GLY A 456 3.36 15.09 5.38
CA GLY A 456 3.85 14.73 6.70
C GLY A 456 4.20 15.96 7.54
N ALA A 457 5.28 15.87 8.31
CA ALA A 457 5.84 17.01 9.04
C ALA A 457 6.79 17.89 8.20
N THR A 458 6.89 17.65 6.88
CA THR A 458 7.93 18.26 6.03
C THR A 458 7.35 19.27 5.03
N PRO A 459 7.93 20.47 4.87
CA PRO A 459 7.52 21.41 3.82
C PRO A 459 7.49 20.75 2.44
N PHE A 460 6.44 20.99 1.66
CA PHE A 460 6.21 20.44 0.32
C PHE A 460 6.10 21.53 -0.76
N SER A 461 5.34 22.60 -0.47
CA SER A 461 5.15 23.72 -1.39
C SER A 461 5.05 25.04 -0.64
N GLU A 462 5.63 26.09 -1.22
CA GLU A 462 5.50 27.46 -0.72
C GLU A 462 4.36 28.23 -1.42
N GLU A 463 3.75 27.68 -2.48
CA GLU A 463 2.79 28.40 -3.35
C GLU A 463 1.54 28.90 -2.60
N TYR A 464 1.03 28.10 -1.66
CA TYR A 464 -0.17 28.42 -0.86
C TYR A 464 0.14 28.61 0.62
N ARG A 465 1.43 28.76 0.97
CA ARG A 465 1.83 28.97 2.35
C ARG A 465 1.40 30.35 2.82
N ARG A 466 0.81 30.42 4.00
CA ARG A 466 0.40 31.64 4.68
C ARG A 466 1.20 31.78 5.98
N GLU A 467 1.87 32.91 6.18
CA GLU A 467 2.85 33.10 7.26
C GLU A 467 2.25 32.94 8.68
N HIS A 468 1.00 33.34 8.88
CA HIS A 468 0.33 33.33 10.19
C HIS A 468 -0.70 32.21 10.34
N GLU A 469 -0.69 31.27 9.41
CA GLU A 469 -1.57 30.10 9.42
C GLU A 469 -0.98 29.01 10.30
N ARG A 470 -1.83 28.35 11.10
CA ARG A 470 -1.42 27.19 11.89
C ARG A 470 -1.68 25.91 11.09
N TYR A 471 -0.61 25.27 10.65
CA TYR A 471 -0.65 23.94 10.06
C TYR A 471 -0.48 22.88 11.14
N VAL A 472 -1.40 21.92 11.19
CA VAL A 472 -1.46 20.86 12.19
C VAL A 472 -0.76 19.62 11.65
N SER A 473 0.33 19.21 12.31
CA SER A 473 1.06 17.99 11.95
C SER A 473 0.24 16.72 12.23
N PRO A 474 0.47 15.63 11.46
CA PRO A 474 -0.13 14.34 11.71
C PRO A 474 0.36 13.73 13.04
N VAL A 475 -0.40 12.77 13.57
CA VAL A 475 0.02 11.95 14.72
C VAL A 475 1.19 11.04 14.32
N LEU A 476 1.09 10.46 13.12
CA LEU A 476 2.12 9.63 12.52
C LEU A 476 2.29 10.03 11.05
N SER A 477 3.54 10.20 10.63
CA SER A 477 3.95 10.33 9.24
C SER A 477 5.02 9.29 8.95
N TYR A 478 4.81 8.36 8.03
CA TYR A 478 5.78 7.28 7.76
C TYR A 478 6.31 7.29 6.31
N PRO A 479 7.60 7.04 6.09
CA PRO A 479 8.22 7.08 4.77
C PRO A 479 7.78 5.91 3.88
N ARG A 480 8.05 6.03 2.58
CA ARG A 480 7.57 5.08 1.55
C ARG A 480 8.04 3.64 1.74
N ARG A 481 9.19 3.44 2.40
CA ARG A 481 9.70 2.10 2.71
C ARG A 481 8.87 1.33 3.75
N LEU A 482 8.05 2.04 4.54
CA LEU A 482 7.17 1.42 5.54
C LEU A 482 5.77 1.15 4.98
N GLY A 483 5.30 1.96 4.03
CA GLY A 483 4.06 1.75 3.30
C GLY A 483 3.83 2.80 2.21
N VAL A 484 2.86 2.56 1.34
CA VAL A 484 2.67 3.31 0.09
C VAL A 484 1.31 4.03 0.01
N SER A 485 0.30 3.56 0.74
CA SER A 485 -1.05 4.12 0.67
C SER A 485 -1.81 3.77 1.94
N VAL A 486 -1.89 4.70 2.88
CA VAL A 486 -2.53 4.51 4.18
C VAL A 486 -4.03 4.30 4.00
N THR A 487 -4.56 3.23 4.58
CA THR A 487 -6.00 2.95 4.52
C THR A 487 -6.75 3.74 5.58
N GLY A 488 -6.16 3.94 6.76
CA GLY A 488 -6.86 4.36 7.98
C GLY A 488 -7.36 3.16 8.79
N GLY A 489 -8.11 3.41 9.87
CA GLY A 489 -8.41 2.40 10.87
C GLY A 489 -9.36 2.84 11.97
N TYR A 490 -9.29 2.17 13.12
CA TYR A 490 -10.14 2.40 14.30
C TYR A 490 -9.33 2.39 15.59
N VAL A 491 -9.71 3.24 16.54
CA VAL A 491 -9.26 3.06 17.93
C VAL A 491 -9.95 1.81 18.49
N TYR A 492 -9.17 0.82 18.91
CA TYR A 492 -9.71 -0.42 19.43
C TYR A 492 -10.40 -0.18 20.78
N ARG A 493 -11.69 -0.53 20.82
CA ARG A 493 -12.57 -0.42 22.00
C ARG A 493 -13.29 -1.74 22.31
N GLY A 494 -12.79 -2.85 21.74
CA GLY A 494 -13.27 -4.20 22.01
C GLY A 494 -12.91 -4.69 23.41
N ALA A 495 -13.73 -5.59 23.95
CA ALA A 495 -13.55 -6.12 25.29
C ALA A 495 -12.64 -7.37 25.33
N ARG A 496 -12.45 -8.06 24.20
CA ARG A 496 -11.70 -9.33 24.17
C ARG A 496 -10.20 -9.14 24.36
N THR A 497 -9.66 -7.97 24.00
CA THR A 497 -8.21 -7.74 23.99
C THR A 497 -7.81 -6.47 24.75
N PRO A 498 -7.73 -6.52 26.09
CA PRO A 498 -7.42 -5.35 26.91
C PRO A 498 -6.14 -4.61 26.53
N ALA A 499 -5.11 -5.31 26.05
CA ALA A 499 -3.83 -4.73 25.65
C ALA A 499 -3.95 -3.72 24.49
N LEU A 500 -4.96 -3.88 23.63
CA LEU A 500 -5.21 -2.99 22.49
C LEU A 500 -6.10 -1.80 22.83
N ILE A 501 -6.74 -1.76 24.01
CA ILE A 501 -7.72 -0.70 24.32
C ILE A 501 -7.07 0.68 24.22
N GLY A 502 -7.63 1.53 23.35
CA GLY A 502 -7.14 2.88 23.10
C GLY A 502 -6.01 2.99 22.07
N GLN A 503 -5.55 1.87 21.50
CA GLN A 503 -4.63 1.88 20.38
C GLN A 503 -5.38 2.06 19.07
N TYR A 504 -4.84 2.87 18.17
CA TYR A 504 -5.33 3.00 16.81
C TYR A 504 -4.77 1.87 15.95
N VAL A 505 -5.64 0.96 15.53
CA VAL A 505 -5.33 -0.16 14.65
C VAL A 505 -5.67 0.25 13.21
N PHE A 506 -4.66 0.25 12.35
CA PHE A 506 -4.78 0.69 10.95
C PHE A 506 -3.87 -0.12 10.04
N GLY A 507 -4.02 0.06 8.74
CA GLY A 507 -3.19 -0.62 7.75
C GLY A 507 -2.89 0.24 6.52
N ASP A 508 -2.11 -0.36 5.63
CA ASP A 508 -1.67 0.22 4.37
C ASP A 508 -2.04 -0.71 3.22
N PHE A 509 -2.62 -0.12 2.16
CA PHE A 509 -3.23 -0.82 1.05
C PHE A 509 -2.20 -1.67 0.29
N GLU A 510 -1.08 -1.08 -0.17
CA GLU A 510 -0.11 -1.80 -1.00
C GLU A 510 0.84 -2.69 -0.19
N SER A 511 1.37 -2.19 0.94
CA SER A 511 2.33 -2.98 1.73
C SER A 511 1.67 -4.13 2.50
N ARG A 512 0.34 -4.07 2.67
CA ARG A 512 -0.48 -5.02 3.44
C ARG A 512 -0.12 -5.08 4.92
N ARG A 513 0.70 -4.16 5.42
CA ARG A 513 1.08 -4.12 6.84
C ARG A 513 -0.07 -3.56 7.67
N LEU A 514 -0.20 -4.07 8.89
CA LEU A 514 -1.09 -3.56 9.92
C LEU A 514 -0.26 -3.14 11.13
N TRP A 515 -0.66 -2.04 11.76
CA TRP A 515 -0.01 -1.52 12.95
C TRP A 515 -1.01 -1.24 14.05
N ALA A 516 -0.53 -1.30 15.29
CA ALA A 516 -1.19 -0.72 16.44
C ALA A 516 -0.35 0.47 16.91
N LEU A 517 -1.00 1.63 17.02
CA LEU A 517 -0.40 2.89 17.47
C LEU A 517 -1.02 3.28 18.81
N LEU A 518 -0.18 3.46 19.83
CA LEU A 518 -0.57 4.05 21.09
C LEU A 518 -0.32 5.57 21.05
N PRO A 519 -1.36 6.41 21.14
CA PRO A 519 -1.18 7.85 21.11
C PRO A 519 -0.73 8.44 22.45
N GLU A 520 0.00 9.55 22.39
CA GLU A 520 0.20 10.51 23.49
C GLU A 520 -0.22 11.90 23.01
N GLY A 521 -1.48 12.25 23.29
CA GLY A 521 -2.07 13.48 22.78
C GLY A 521 -2.16 13.47 21.25
N ARG A 522 -1.37 14.32 20.60
CA ARG A 522 -1.28 14.42 19.12
C ARG A 522 0.00 13.80 18.55
N ASN A 523 0.74 13.07 19.36
CA ASN A 523 1.96 12.38 18.93
C ASN A 523 1.79 10.87 19.08
N THR A 524 2.60 10.11 18.36
CA THR A 524 2.78 8.69 18.64
C THR A 524 3.61 8.52 19.90
N LYS A 525 3.13 7.69 20.83
CA LYS A 525 3.94 7.21 21.95
C LYS A 525 4.72 5.97 21.56
N GLU A 526 4.00 4.96 21.08
CA GLU A 526 4.51 3.66 20.66
C GLU A 526 3.77 3.21 19.41
N ILE A 527 4.47 2.47 18.54
CA ILE A 527 3.89 1.85 17.35
C ILE A 527 4.57 0.51 17.10
N VAL A 528 3.78 -0.49 16.74
CA VAL A 528 4.25 -1.85 16.47
C VAL A 528 3.51 -2.43 15.25
N GLU A 529 4.22 -3.17 14.40
CA GLU A 529 3.61 -3.95 13.32
C GLU A 529 2.96 -5.19 13.91
N ILE A 530 1.64 -5.27 13.82
CA ILE A 530 0.84 -6.33 14.43
C ILE A 530 0.54 -7.47 13.46
N GLY A 531 0.88 -7.32 12.18
CA GLY A 531 0.74 -8.38 11.20
C GLY A 531 0.79 -7.88 9.75
N ARG A 532 0.75 -8.84 8.82
CA ARG A 532 0.66 -8.57 7.38
C ARG A 532 -0.53 -9.32 6.80
N SER A 533 -1.44 -8.58 6.18
CA SER A 533 -2.64 -9.11 5.53
C SER A 533 -2.26 -9.98 4.32
N PRO A 534 -3.03 -11.05 4.04
CA PRO A 534 -2.84 -11.85 2.83
C PRO A 534 -3.12 -11.08 1.53
N THR A 535 -3.89 -9.99 1.59
CA THR A 535 -4.35 -9.17 0.45
C THR A 535 -4.29 -7.67 0.78
N ARG A 536 -4.46 -6.79 -0.22
CA ARG A 536 -4.51 -5.34 0.00
C ARG A 536 -5.70 -4.93 0.87
N ILE A 537 -5.44 -4.01 1.80
CA ILE A 537 -6.37 -3.62 2.86
C ILE A 537 -7.08 -2.35 2.44
N VAL A 538 -8.36 -2.42 2.06
CA VAL A 538 -9.08 -1.23 1.53
C VAL A 538 -9.98 -0.55 2.56
N SER A 539 -10.35 -1.27 3.63
CA SER A 539 -11.19 -0.73 4.69
C SER A 539 -11.13 -1.57 5.97
N PHE A 540 -11.58 -0.96 7.06
CA PHE A 540 -11.84 -1.60 8.34
C PHE A 540 -13.29 -1.33 8.77
N ALA A 541 -13.80 -2.14 9.68
CA ALA A 541 -15.06 -1.89 10.37
C ALA A 541 -14.99 -2.35 11.83
N GLU A 542 -15.86 -1.81 12.68
CA GLU A 542 -16.07 -2.26 14.06
C GLU A 542 -17.38 -3.07 14.11
N ASP A 543 -17.38 -4.20 14.84
CA ASP A 543 -18.61 -4.91 15.17
C ASP A 543 -19.28 -4.35 16.43
N ALA A 544 -20.41 -4.93 16.85
CA ALA A 544 -21.17 -4.40 17.99
C ALA A 544 -20.45 -4.56 19.34
N ASP A 545 -19.45 -5.44 19.41
CA ASP A 545 -18.68 -5.74 20.62
C ASP A 545 -17.37 -4.95 20.65
N GLY A 546 -17.10 -4.14 19.62
CA GLY A 546 -15.88 -3.33 19.48
C GLY A 546 -14.72 -4.08 18.84
N GLU A 547 -14.95 -5.29 18.33
CA GLU A 547 -13.94 -6.06 17.63
C GLU A 547 -13.84 -5.61 16.17
N LEU A 548 -12.66 -5.81 15.56
CA LEU A 548 -12.35 -5.24 14.26
C LEU A 548 -12.49 -6.25 13.13
N LEU A 549 -13.00 -5.74 12.01
CA LEU A 549 -13.05 -6.40 10.72
C LEU A 549 -12.12 -5.68 9.74
N MET A 550 -11.60 -6.42 8.76
CA MET A 550 -10.76 -5.94 7.69
C MET A 550 -11.36 -6.38 6.35
N VAL A 551 -11.41 -5.47 5.37
CA VAL A 551 -11.90 -5.73 4.02
C VAL A 551 -10.72 -5.98 3.10
N GLY A 552 -10.62 -7.21 2.58
CA GLY A 552 -9.63 -7.62 1.60
C GLY A 552 -10.08 -7.29 0.17
N PHE A 553 -9.28 -6.51 -0.55
CA PHE A 553 -9.67 -5.96 -1.85
C PHE A 553 -9.55 -7.00 -2.97
N ASP A 554 -8.39 -7.66 -3.09
CA ASP A 554 -8.09 -8.51 -4.26
C ASP A 554 -8.74 -9.88 -4.17
N ASP A 555 -8.71 -10.46 -2.97
CA ASP A 555 -9.25 -11.80 -2.73
C ASP A 555 -10.77 -11.81 -2.52
N GLY A 556 -11.39 -10.63 -2.35
CA GLY A 556 -12.81 -10.50 -2.13
C GLY A 556 -13.28 -11.06 -0.79
N VAL A 557 -12.41 -11.14 0.22
CA VAL A 557 -12.71 -11.71 1.55
C VAL A 557 -12.82 -10.60 2.59
N VAL A 558 -13.81 -10.71 3.48
CA VAL A 558 -13.85 -9.93 4.71
C VAL A 558 -13.31 -10.79 5.84
N TYR A 559 -12.36 -10.26 6.60
CA TYR A 559 -11.70 -10.93 7.70
C TYR A 559 -12.13 -10.34 9.04
N ARG A 560 -12.38 -11.18 10.03
CA ARG A 560 -12.32 -10.82 11.44
C ARG A 560 -10.86 -10.82 11.87
N LEU A 561 -10.43 -9.74 12.50
CA LEU A 561 -9.11 -9.66 13.13
C LEU A 561 -9.19 -10.35 14.49
N ASP A 562 -8.46 -11.45 14.64
CA ASP A 562 -8.43 -12.22 15.88
C ASP A 562 -7.15 -11.91 16.64
N PHE A 563 -7.34 -11.18 17.75
CA PHE A 563 -6.27 -10.69 18.61
C PHE A 563 -6.09 -11.56 19.86
N GLU A 564 -6.73 -12.73 19.95
CA GLU A 564 -6.74 -13.55 21.17
C GLU A 564 -5.33 -13.91 21.68
N GLN A 565 -4.37 -14.08 20.78
CA GLN A 565 -2.97 -14.39 21.11
C GLN A 565 -2.03 -13.20 20.93
N ILE A 566 -2.54 -11.99 20.69
CA ILE A 566 -1.65 -10.86 20.36
C ILE A 566 -0.76 -10.49 21.54
N ASP A 567 0.52 -10.33 21.27
CA ASP A 567 1.52 -9.81 22.20
C ASP A 567 2.24 -8.66 21.51
N LEU A 568 1.92 -7.45 21.97
CA LEU A 568 2.40 -6.19 21.41
C LEU A 568 3.83 -5.84 21.83
N SER A 569 4.46 -6.64 22.71
CA SER A 569 5.88 -6.48 22.96
C SER A 569 6.65 -6.63 21.65
N PRO A 570 7.70 -5.82 21.41
CA PRO A 570 8.55 -6.00 20.25
C PRO A 570 9.08 -7.44 20.23
N LEU A 571 9.08 -8.06 19.05
CA LEU A 571 9.67 -9.39 18.87
C LEU A 571 11.15 -9.35 19.28
N GLU A 572 11.46 -9.99 20.41
CA GLU A 572 12.84 -10.06 20.90
C GLU A 572 13.64 -11.06 20.07
N THR A 573 14.90 -10.72 19.80
CA THR A 573 15.82 -11.62 19.10
C THR A 573 17.08 -11.88 19.92
N HIS A 574 17.44 -13.15 20.07
CA HIS A 574 18.69 -13.58 20.66
C HIS A 574 19.70 -13.93 19.58
N THR A 575 20.88 -13.34 19.65
CA THR A 575 21.95 -13.67 18.71
C THR A 575 22.52 -15.06 19.01
N ILE A 576 22.36 -15.98 18.06
CA ILE A 576 22.95 -17.32 18.10
C ILE A 576 24.32 -17.32 17.40
N ALA A 577 24.37 -16.74 16.21
CA ALA A 577 25.60 -16.50 15.48
C ALA A 577 25.65 -15.02 15.11
N ALA A 578 26.52 -14.26 15.78
CA ALA A 578 26.62 -12.81 15.56
C ALA A 578 27.07 -12.46 14.14
N THR A 579 26.46 -11.42 13.57
CA THR A 579 27.00 -10.68 12.43
C THR A 579 28.22 -9.86 12.86
N ALA A 580 29.00 -9.35 11.91
CA ALA A 580 30.05 -8.38 12.13
C ALA A 580 29.54 -6.93 12.30
N GLU A 581 28.22 -6.73 12.32
CA GLU A 581 27.53 -5.44 12.43
C GLU A 581 28.05 -4.63 13.63
N GLN A 582 27.96 -5.20 14.83
CA GLN A 582 28.33 -4.51 16.07
C GLN A 582 29.81 -4.65 16.41
N SER A 583 30.41 -5.81 16.13
CA SER A 583 31.80 -6.12 16.49
C SER A 583 32.44 -7.08 15.49
N PRO A 584 33.76 -7.07 15.30
CA PRO A 584 34.43 -8.00 14.39
C PRO A 584 34.16 -9.46 14.77
N VAL A 585 33.76 -10.28 13.80
CA VAL A 585 33.56 -11.72 13.98
C VAL A 585 34.35 -12.49 12.93
N LEU A 586 35.19 -13.45 13.34
CA LEU A 586 36.11 -14.10 12.42
C LEU A 586 35.43 -15.17 11.54
N TRP A 587 35.76 -15.14 10.27
CA TRP A 587 35.35 -16.09 9.24
C TRP A 587 36.57 -16.72 8.57
N ARG A 588 36.49 -18.03 8.31
CA ARG A 588 37.38 -18.68 7.35
C ARG A 588 36.90 -18.37 5.95
N TYR A 589 37.80 -18.05 5.03
CA TYR A 589 37.42 -17.75 3.66
C TYR A 589 38.44 -18.20 2.61
N THR A 590 37.93 -18.45 1.41
CA THR A 590 38.72 -18.67 0.19
C THR A 590 38.10 -17.87 -0.96
N LEU A 591 38.95 -17.46 -1.90
CA LEU A 591 38.56 -16.83 -3.17
C LEU A 591 38.67 -17.81 -4.34
N GLU A 592 39.15 -19.02 -4.08
CA GLU A 592 39.22 -20.13 -5.03
C GLU A 592 38.10 -21.12 -4.71
N SER A 593 37.46 -21.63 -5.77
CA SER A 593 36.36 -22.60 -5.64
C SER A 593 36.81 -23.82 -4.84
N PRO A 594 36.16 -24.12 -3.70
CA PRO A 594 36.48 -25.29 -2.89
C PRO A 594 35.89 -26.58 -3.51
N SER A 595 36.17 -27.73 -2.90
CA SER A 595 35.57 -29.01 -3.32
C SER A 595 34.06 -29.04 -3.07
N GLU A 596 33.32 -29.86 -3.81
CA GLU A 596 31.84 -29.88 -3.79
C GLU A 596 31.22 -30.09 -2.39
N ASN A 597 31.92 -30.75 -1.47
CA ASN A 597 31.47 -31.00 -0.10
C ASN A 597 31.77 -29.85 0.89
N TRP A 598 32.19 -28.67 0.42
CA TRP A 598 32.61 -27.55 1.26
C TRP A 598 31.51 -26.99 2.18
N THR A 599 30.23 -27.31 1.98
CA THR A 599 29.13 -26.87 2.83
C THR A 599 28.91 -27.79 4.03
N ALA A 600 29.45 -29.01 4.00
CA ALA A 600 29.29 -29.98 5.07
C ALA A 600 29.95 -29.49 6.37
N ASP A 601 29.36 -29.86 7.50
CA ASP A 601 29.89 -29.54 8.83
C ASP A 601 31.22 -30.25 9.14
N SER A 602 31.49 -31.36 8.45
CA SER A 602 32.70 -32.17 8.53
C SER A 602 33.83 -31.71 7.62
N PHE A 603 33.60 -30.71 6.76
CA PHE A 603 34.62 -30.18 5.86
C PHE A 603 35.73 -29.44 6.62
N ASP A 604 36.99 -29.75 6.30
CA ASP A 604 38.19 -29.13 6.87
C ASP A 604 38.57 -27.86 6.10
N ASP A 605 38.28 -26.71 6.69
CA ASP A 605 38.62 -25.38 6.20
C ASP A 605 39.86 -24.78 6.87
N SER A 606 40.67 -25.59 7.56
CA SER A 606 41.85 -25.10 8.30
C SER A 606 42.90 -24.41 7.41
N SER A 607 42.94 -24.77 6.13
CA SER A 607 43.81 -24.16 5.12
C SER A 607 43.29 -22.81 4.59
N TRP A 608 42.04 -22.45 4.88
CA TRP A 608 41.44 -21.20 4.42
C TRP A 608 41.97 -20.00 5.22
N SER A 609 41.98 -18.84 4.56
CA SER A 609 42.37 -17.58 5.18
C SER A 609 41.39 -17.19 6.29
N LEU A 610 41.82 -16.37 7.24
CA LEU A 610 41.00 -15.97 8.40
C LEU A 610 40.94 -14.45 8.47
N ALA A 611 39.73 -13.88 8.46
CA ALA A 611 39.53 -12.44 8.56
C ALA A 611 38.18 -12.09 9.23
N PRO A 612 38.01 -10.86 9.76
CA PRO A 612 36.71 -10.39 10.24
C PRO A 612 35.63 -10.36 9.15
N GLY A 613 34.38 -10.68 9.51
CA GLY A 613 33.19 -10.56 8.66
C GLY A 613 32.83 -9.12 8.34
N GLY A 614 31.86 -8.92 7.45
CA GLY A 614 31.69 -7.65 6.74
C GLY A 614 32.68 -7.58 5.58
N PHE A 615 32.65 -8.58 4.71
CA PHE A 615 33.49 -8.65 3.51
C PHE A 615 32.87 -7.79 2.44
N GLY A 616 33.58 -6.80 1.92
CA GLY A 616 33.02 -5.90 0.93
C GLY A 616 33.96 -4.81 0.47
N THR A 617 33.47 -3.94 -0.40
CA THR A 617 34.22 -2.78 -0.91
C THR A 617 33.93 -1.55 -0.07
N THR A 618 34.99 -0.85 0.37
CA THR A 618 34.83 0.38 1.16
C THR A 618 33.99 1.43 0.41
N GLY A 619 32.94 1.94 1.06
CA GLY A 619 32.03 2.94 0.48
C GLY A 619 30.71 2.38 -0.05
N THR A 620 30.49 1.06 0.02
CA THR A 620 29.17 0.47 -0.24
C THR A 620 28.13 1.04 0.74
N PRO A 621 27.00 1.60 0.25
CA PRO A 621 25.96 2.18 1.11
C PRO A 621 25.42 1.17 2.14
N GLY A 622 25.29 1.61 3.39
CA GLY A 622 24.78 0.77 4.50
C GLY A 622 25.74 -0.34 4.97
N ALA A 623 26.87 -0.57 4.27
CA ALA A 623 27.79 -1.66 4.58
C ALA A 623 28.74 -1.32 5.73
N ILE A 624 29.00 -2.31 6.58
CA ILE A 624 29.99 -2.24 7.66
C ILE A 624 31.20 -3.08 7.23
N VAL A 625 32.00 -2.52 6.31
CA VAL A 625 33.15 -3.22 5.73
C VAL A 625 34.28 -3.31 6.75
N ARG A 626 34.67 -4.54 7.10
CA ARG A 626 35.83 -4.80 7.98
C ARG A 626 36.93 -5.60 7.29
N THR A 627 36.60 -6.31 6.22
CA THR A 627 37.58 -6.98 5.36
C THR A 627 37.30 -6.60 3.92
N ASP A 628 38.33 -6.07 3.27
CA ASP A 628 38.24 -5.68 1.87
C ASP A 628 38.32 -6.92 0.97
N TRP A 629 37.36 -7.05 0.06
CA TRP A 629 37.26 -8.14 -0.92
C TRP A 629 36.87 -7.52 -2.25
N HIS A 630 37.49 -7.99 -3.34
CA HIS A 630 37.30 -7.48 -4.72
C HIS A 630 37.18 -8.60 -5.76
N ALA A 631 37.25 -9.87 -5.33
CA ALA A 631 37.18 -11.00 -6.25
C ALA A 631 35.72 -11.29 -6.62
N ARG A 632 35.52 -12.06 -7.69
CA ARG A 632 34.18 -12.43 -8.15
C ARG A 632 33.45 -13.33 -7.16
N ASP A 633 34.17 -14.25 -6.54
CA ASP A 633 33.58 -15.22 -5.64
C ASP A 633 34.30 -15.19 -4.30
N ILE A 634 33.54 -15.38 -3.24
CA ILE A 634 34.06 -15.65 -1.90
C ILE A 634 33.25 -16.76 -1.25
N TRP A 635 33.96 -17.74 -0.70
CA TRP A 635 33.37 -18.77 0.13
C TRP A 635 33.78 -18.48 1.56
N LEU A 636 32.79 -18.41 2.44
CA LEU A 636 32.94 -18.13 3.86
C LEU A 636 32.47 -19.34 4.65
N ARG A 637 33.19 -19.69 5.71
CA ARG A 637 32.79 -20.68 6.69
C ARG A 637 33.07 -20.21 8.11
N ARG A 638 32.13 -20.50 8.99
CA ARG A 638 32.29 -20.21 10.41
C ARG A 638 31.54 -21.25 11.24
N SER A 639 32.19 -21.69 12.31
CA SER A 639 31.52 -22.47 13.36
C SER A 639 30.94 -21.57 14.44
N PHE A 640 29.80 -21.96 15.00
CA PHE A 640 29.19 -21.37 16.18
C PHE A 640 28.55 -22.45 17.03
N ASP A 641 28.45 -22.20 18.34
CA ASP A 641 27.84 -23.14 19.27
C ASP A 641 26.41 -22.72 19.59
N LEU A 642 25.48 -23.64 19.41
CA LEU A 642 24.13 -23.51 19.90
C LEU A 642 24.05 -24.16 21.29
N PRO A 643 23.72 -23.41 22.36
CA PRO A 643 23.66 -23.97 23.70
C PRO A 643 22.74 -25.19 23.76
N THR A 644 23.19 -26.26 24.41
CA THR A 644 22.29 -27.35 24.81
C THR A 644 21.31 -26.78 25.82
N ALA A 645 20.01 -26.79 25.51
CA ALA A 645 19.01 -26.07 26.31
C ALA A 645 19.16 -26.34 27.82
N PRO A 646 19.34 -25.31 28.67
CA PRO A 646 19.27 -25.49 30.10
C PRO A 646 17.79 -25.49 30.52
N SER A 647 17.28 -26.70 30.79
CA SER A 647 16.01 -27.02 31.48
C SER A 647 14.74 -27.33 30.65
N ALA A 648 14.36 -28.61 30.70
CA ALA A 648 13.08 -29.27 30.95
C ALA A 648 11.70 -28.77 30.46
N THR A 649 11.53 -27.64 29.75
CA THR A 649 10.17 -27.24 29.30
C THR A 649 10.07 -26.67 27.88
N ALA A 650 11.14 -26.70 27.09
CA ALA A 650 11.11 -26.38 25.66
C ALA A 650 11.67 -27.57 24.88
N THR A 651 10.85 -28.22 24.07
CA THR A 651 11.37 -29.07 23.01
C THR A 651 12.07 -28.18 22.00
N PHE A 652 13.23 -28.61 21.49
CA PHE A 652 14.01 -27.83 20.50
C PHE A 652 13.18 -27.47 19.25
N ASP A 653 12.10 -28.23 19.00
CA ASP A 653 11.15 -28.09 17.91
C ASP A 653 10.27 -26.82 17.97
N ASP A 654 10.19 -26.14 19.12
CA ASP A 654 9.36 -24.92 19.30
C ASP A 654 10.16 -23.61 19.15
N ARG A 655 11.43 -23.68 18.73
CA ARG A 655 12.30 -22.51 18.56
C ARG A 655 12.22 -22.00 17.13
N GLU A 656 11.97 -20.70 16.98
CA GLU A 656 12.00 -20.05 15.68
C GLU A 656 13.31 -19.29 15.49
N PHE A 657 13.87 -19.38 14.30
CA PHE A 657 15.14 -18.75 13.96
C PHE A 657 15.00 -17.91 12.72
N ALA A 658 15.86 -16.90 12.59
CA ALA A 658 16.00 -16.12 11.38
C ALA A 658 17.46 -15.98 10.98
N LEU A 659 17.66 -15.91 9.67
CA LEU A 659 18.90 -15.45 9.07
C LEU A 659 18.95 -13.93 9.20
N ARG A 660 19.89 -13.41 9.99
CA ARG A 660 20.20 -11.98 10.00
C ARG A 660 21.29 -11.74 8.97
N ILE A 661 20.98 -11.00 7.90
CA ILE A 661 21.90 -10.86 6.76
C ILE A 661 21.89 -9.45 6.19
N HIS A 662 23.07 -8.98 5.81
CA HIS A 662 23.24 -7.91 4.85
C HIS A 662 24.18 -8.40 3.75
N HIS A 663 23.65 -8.48 2.54
CA HIS A 663 24.39 -8.84 1.33
C HIS A 663 24.16 -7.79 0.26
N ASP A 664 25.17 -7.54 -0.57
CA ASP A 664 25.09 -6.68 -1.75
C ASP A 664 25.33 -7.47 -3.04
N GLU A 665 25.05 -8.78 -3.04
CA GLU A 665 25.37 -9.72 -4.13
C GLU A 665 24.61 -11.06 -4.01
N ASP A 666 24.64 -11.91 -5.04
CA ASP A 666 23.96 -13.22 -4.99
C ASP A 666 24.61 -14.09 -3.91
N VAL A 667 23.81 -14.60 -2.98
CA VAL A 667 24.31 -15.42 -1.87
C VAL A 667 23.58 -16.75 -1.76
N GLU A 668 24.38 -17.79 -1.56
CA GLU A 668 23.93 -19.13 -1.21
C GLU A 668 24.40 -19.43 0.20
N ILE A 669 23.48 -19.77 1.09
CA ILE A 669 23.76 -19.91 2.51
C ILE A 669 23.33 -21.29 2.96
N TYR A 670 24.27 -21.96 3.63
CA TYR A 670 24.13 -23.31 4.10
C TYR A 670 24.36 -23.39 5.60
N LEU A 671 23.53 -24.20 6.25
CA LEU A 671 23.63 -24.52 7.65
C LEU A 671 23.84 -26.03 7.79
N ASN A 672 25.01 -26.43 8.28
CA ASN A 672 25.41 -27.84 8.39
C ASN A 672 25.20 -28.63 7.08
N GLY A 673 25.44 -28.01 5.92
CA GLY A 673 25.26 -28.60 4.59
C GLY A 673 23.86 -28.50 3.99
N VAL A 674 22.86 -28.02 4.73
CA VAL A 674 21.50 -27.77 4.23
C VAL A 674 21.41 -26.34 3.70
N GLU A 675 20.94 -26.15 2.47
CA GLU A 675 20.68 -24.81 1.93
C GLU A 675 19.53 -24.16 2.71
N ILE A 676 19.79 -23.05 3.39
CA ILE A 676 18.80 -22.33 4.21
C ILE A 676 18.30 -21.05 3.54
N ALA A 677 19.09 -20.48 2.64
CA ALA A 677 18.69 -19.33 1.86
C ALA A 677 19.49 -19.27 0.54
N ARG A 678 18.79 -18.83 -0.51
CA ARG A 678 19.37 -18.44 -1.79
C ARG A 678 18.79 -17.08 -2.11
N LEU A 679 19.58 -16.05 -1.85
CA LEU A 679 19.11 -14.67 -1.92
C LEU A 679 19.76 -14.03 -3.13
N PRO A 680 18.98 -13.77 -4.18
CA PRO A 680 19.50 -13.03 -5.29
C PRO A 680 19.62 -11.55 -4.90
N ARG A 681 20.48 -10.82 -5.60
CA ARG A 681 20.64 -9.35 -5.48
C ARG A 681 21.17 -8.91 -4.13
N TRP A 682 20.58 -7.90 -3.51
CA TRP A 682 21.12 -7.22 -2.35
C TRP A 682 20.04 -6.86 -1.33
N THR A 683 20.48 -6.49 -0.13
CA THR A 683 19.71 -5.89 0.97
C THR A 683 20.34 -4.53 1.32
N SER A 684 19.54 -3.51 1.66
CA SER A 684 20.06 -2.13 1.92
C SER A 684 20.71 -1.97 3.29
N GLY A 685 20.78 -3.06 4.04
CA GLY A 685 21.11 -3.11 5.45
C GLY A 685 20.78 -4.50 5.96
N TYR A 686 20.95 -4.69 7.26
CA TYR A 686 20.63 -5.98 7.87
C TYR A 686 19.12 -6.21 7.87
N ALA A 687 18.71 -7.32 7.28
CA ALA A 687 17.36 -7.84 7.31
C ALA A 687 17.32 -9.16 8.08
N GLU A 688 16.15 -9.49 8.61
CA GLU A 688 15.88 -10.78 9.23
C GLU A 688 14.93 -11.58 8.34
N ILE A 689 15.38 -12.76 7.94
CA ILE A 689 14.63 -13.68 7.08
C ILE A 689 14.29 -14.92 7.92
N PRO A 690 13.01 -15.13 8.29
CA PRO A 690 12.61 -16.32 9.03
C PRO A 690 13.06 -17.60 8.33
N LEU A 691 13.66 -18.52 9.07
CA LEU A 691 14.04 -19.83 8.57
C LEU A 691 12.79 -20.71 8.44
N SER A 692 12.66 -21.41 7.31
CA SER A 692 11.65 -22.48 7.19
C SER A 692 11.89 -23.58 8.23
N ALA A 693 10.85 -24.35 8.57
CA ALA A 693 10.99 -25.50 9.48
C ALA A 693 12.11 -26.47 9.04
N THR A 694 12.24 -26.71 7.72
CA THR A 694 13.32 -27.52 7.15
C THR A 694 14.69 -26.88 7.39
N ALA A 695 14.83 -25.57 7.16
CA ALA A 695 16.08 -24.86 7.40
C ALA A 695 16.46 -24.83 8.89
N ALA A 696 15.50 -24.57 9.77
CA ALA A 696 15.68 -24.58 11.21
C ALA A 696 16.08 -25.97 11.74
N SER A 697 15.54 -27.04 11.15
CA SER A 697 15.88 -28.44 11.53
C SER A 697 17.34 -28.82 11.28
N ALA A 698 18.07 -28.03 10.49
CA ALA A 698 19.51 -28.23 10.29
C ALA A 698 20.34 -27.83 11.52
N LEU A 699 19.82 -26.99 12.41
CA LEU A 699 20.48 -26.63 13.67
C LEU A 699 20.53 -27.84 14.61
N LYS A 700 21.67 -28.02 15.28
CA LYS A 700 21.86 -29.06 16.30
C LYS A 700 22.46 -28.48 17.58
N PRO A 701 22.17 -29.06 18.75
CA PRO A 701 22.86 -28.69 19.98
C PRO A 701 24.39 -28.84 19.85
N GLY A 702 25.14 -27.87 20.37
CA GLY A 702 26.59 -27.80 20.23
C GLY A 702 27.03 -27.16 18.92
N LYS A 703 28.09 -27.70 18.32
CA LYS A 703 28.75 -27.07 17.17
C LYS A 703 27.89 -27.13 15.90
N ASN A 704 27.69 -25.98 15.29
CA ASN A 704 27.08 -25.77 13.97
C ASN A 704 28.05 -25.05 13.05
N VAL A 705 27.84 -25.15 11.73
CA VAL A 705 28.63 -24.47 10.71
C VAL A 705 27.70 -23.69 9.78
N LEU A 706 27.93 -22.38 9.70
CA LEU A 706 27.36 -21.51 8.68
C LEU A 706 28.37 -21.40 7.53
N SER A 707 27.91 -21.70 6.31
CA SER A 707 28.72 -21.62 5.10
C SER A 707 28.01 -20.70 4.11
N ILE A 708 28.75 -19.80 3.47
CA ILE A 708 28.20 -18.81 2.54
C ILE A 708 29.05 -18.83 1.28
N HIS A 709 28.40 -18.88 0.13
CA HIS A 709 29.01 -18.51 -1.14
C HIS A 709 28.37 -17.20 -1.57
N CYS A 710 29.18 -16.17 -1.70
CA CYS A 710 28.76 -14.88 -2.23
C CYS A 710 29.42 -14.68 -3.59
N ARG A 711 28.62 -14.39 -4.61
CA ARG A 711 29.07 -14.16 -5.98
C ARG A 711 28.78 -12.71 -6.37
N GLN A 712 29.86 -11.95 -6.52
CA GLN A 712 29.87 -10.60 -7.07
C GLN A 712 29.55 -10.61 -8.57
N ASN A 713 28.46 -9.93 -8.93
CA ASN A 713 28.00 -9.80 -10.30
C ASN A 713 28.16 -8.36 -10.82
N SER A 714 27.74 -7.34 -10.05
CA SER A 714 28.04 -5.92 -10.34
C SER A 714 27.57 -4.94 -9.26
N GLY A 715 28.34 -3.89 -8.98
CA GLY A 715 27.88 -2.74 -8.18
C GLY A 715 28.79 -2.47 -6.99
N GLY A 716 28.18 -2.28 -5.80
CA GLY A 716 28.90 -2.37 -4.53
C GLY A 716 29.35 -3.81 -4.28
N GLN A 717 29.74 -4.14 -3.05
CA GLN A 717 30.13 -5.50 -2.70
C GLN A 717 30.03 -5.64 -1.20
N TYR A 718 29.19 -6.55 -0.71
CA TYR A 718 29.07 -6.79 0.72
C TYR A 718 28.49 -8.15 1.02
N ILE A 719 29.01 -8.80 2.05
CA ILE A 719 28.38 -9.95 2.68
C ILE A 719 28.75 -10.03 4.15
N ASP A 720 27.70 -10.12 4.96
CA ASP A 720 27.77 -10.51 6.34
C ASP A 720 26.47 -11.17 6.77
N ALA A 721 26.57 -12.25 7.55
CA ALA A 721 25.40 -12.98 7.99
C ALA A 721 25.60 -13.59 9.37
N GLY A 722 24.46 -13.86 10.01
CA GLY A 722 24.35 -14.44 11.32
C GLY A 722 23.02 -15.16 11.47
N ILE A 723 22.85 -15.80 12.61
CA ILE A 723 21.61 -16.49 12.99
C ILE A 723 21.12 -15.84 14.27
N VAL A 724 19.85 -15.48 14.28
CA VAL A 724 19.14 -15.06 15.48
C VAL A 724 18.03 -16.06 15.79
N GLU A 725 17.69 -16.17 17.06
CA GLU A 725 16.52 -16.88 17.56
C GLU A 725 15.46 -15.84 17.94
N TYR A 726 14.22 -16.07 17.52
CA TYR A 726 13.09 -15.31 18.01
C TYR A 726 12.73 -15.78 19.42
N VAL A 727 12.67 -14.83 20.34
CA VAL A 727 12.34 -15.06 21.74
C VAL A 727 10.92 -14.61 21.93
N ARG A 728 10.00 -15.57 21.85
CA ARG A 728 8.60 -15.31 22.17
C ARG A 728 8.44 -15.36 23.69
N PRO A 729 7.87 -14.31 24.32
CA PRO A 729 7.49 -14.36 25.72
C PRO A 729 6.55 -15.56 25.93
N ARG A 730 6.86 -16.40 26.93
CA ARG A 730 6.04 -17.57 27.28
C ARG A 730 4.91 -17.22 28.23
#